data_AF-A0A3B0MSH2-F1
#
_entry.id   AF-A0A3B0MSH2-F1
#
_cell.length_a   1.000
_cell.length_b   1.000
_cell.length_c   1.000
_cell.angle_alpha   90.00
_cell.angle_beta   90.00
_cell.angle_gamma   90.00
#
_symmetry.space_group_name_H-M   'P 1'
#
loop_
_entity.id
_entity.type
_entity.pdbx_description
1 polymer ?
#
loop_
_entity_poly.entity_id
_entity_poly.type
_entity_poly.pdbx_seq_one_letter_code
_entity_poly.pdbx_strand_id
1 'polypeptide(L)'
;MKFILELIRSDHEELEHLEKVVSILLNDRKKATGPKLVTIELAIDSLVKESQNIAKQCIEFYKDADGLRKKEIKYLAGQDEDDKDESKVWSNYYATIKNVKDFYKQNSRYNKTVENRNVQETVKRTLNGINLDSIFSPDENYGLCLNLQDHYHTFINLQPLRNFRINTHRQKEVLRLRNLGLTDENMLESHMTPFSEMDYVAYINSFDQFHLIPRYCKYRNAPYVGYLTALSEYLEDFFKRQNPLSNHELLKKQMEESFESAWNGGNLQYWRDPTELLPLYLAPVDKLFGSEGLLNSFKNGKKYKSIMEMYSGKSSDELELLSFESRNHDKMIAFKEFIIQSYRDVLASTIQKTVEFVQKRESRTVKELENSQTLAQEILDALETNVVESDSEVEEDEKPVYNPLNLPLGWDGKPIPFWLYKLHGLGQEFKCEICGGSSYWGRKAFENHFQEFRHSFGMKVLGIPNTPHFKEITNIQEALDLYKKLNNEAAEKTFKIFSEAECEDNEGESGTEYEWEQSFDDLILYVKVDPKTNKNDISVQFNTNSINIQILNFQYTNTEINNINKEINNISVKKCVKENYEENVKKLYGELYSVIVVNESFWILGDSELEVHLSKAKPGEVWQSLIKGDEALSDFAHRDEKKRLLLERFQKEHPRFDFSDAQLNGNVPEPRTFMR
;
A
#
# COMPACT_ATOMS: atom_id res chain seq x y z
N MET A 1 -12.70 -26.56 -36.38
CA MET A 1 -12.74 -27.87 -35.69
C MET A 1 -11.46 -27.94 -34.87
N LYS A 2 -11.52 -28.00 -33.53
CA LYS A 2 -10.31 -28.14 -32.72
C LYS A 2 -9.96 -29.63 -32.64
N PHE A 3 -8.74 -29.98 -33.04
CA PHE A 3 -8.19 -31.32 -32.92
C PHE A 3 -8.00 -31.66 -31.43
N ILE A 4 -8.35 -32.89 -31.02
CA ILE A 4 -8.24 -33.34 -29.64
C ILE A 4 -6.76 -33.36 -29.21
N LEU A 5 -5.84 -33.69 -30.12
CA LEU A 5 -4.40 -33.64 -29.82
C LEU A 5 -3.92 -32.22 -29.51
N GLU A 6 -4.47 -31.20 -30.19
CA GLU A 6 -4.15 -29.80 -29.90
C GLU A 6 -4.77 -29.33 -28.59
N LEU A 7 -5.98 -29.80 -28.26
CA LEU A 7 -6.58 -29.53 -26.95
C LEU A 7 -5.71 -30.09 -25.82
N ILE A 8 -5.30 -31.36 -25.93
CA ILE A 8 -4.40 -32.00 -24.96
C ILE A 8 -3.08 -31.23 -24.85
N ARG A 9 -2.47 -30.84 -25.99
CA ARG A 9 -1.22 -30.06 -25.99
C ARG A 9 -1.42 -28.70 -25.30
N SER A 10 -2.50 -28.00 -25.61
CA SER A 10 -2.85 -26.70 -25.02
C SER A 10 -3.09 -26.81 -23.52
N ASP A 11 -3.76 -27.88 -23.06
CA ASP A 11 -4.02 -28.10 -21.65
C ASP A 11 -2.72 -28.39 -20.88
N HIS A 12 -1.82 -29.21 -21.44
CA HIS A 12 -0.48 -29.43 -20.84
C HIS A 12 0.35 -28.16 -20.77
N GLU A 13 0.30 -27.32 -21.82
CA GLU A 13 0.95 -26.00 -21.82
C GLU A 13 0.37 -25.08 -20.74
N GLU A 14 -0.95 -25.10 -20.53
CA GLU A 14 -1.60 -24.36 -19.44
C GLU A 14 -1.16 -24.88 -18.06
N LEU A 15 -1.11 -26.20 -17.87
CA LEU A 15 -0.61 -26.80 -16.63
C LEU A 15 0.83 -26.37 -16.33
N GLU A 16 1.73 -26.43 -17.31
CA GLU A 16 3.12 -25.98 -17.14
C GLU A 16 3.20 -24.48 -16.82
N HIS A 17 2.32 -23.67 -17.43
CA HIS A 17 2.24 -22.23 -17.13
C HIS A 17 1.78 -21.98 -15.68
N LEU A 18 0.70 -22.63 -15.25
CA LEU A 18 0.18 -22.51 -13.87
C LEU A 18 1.19 -23.00 -12.84
N GLU A 19 1.91 -24.10 -13.11
CA GLU A 19 2.99 -24.60 -12.25
C GLU A 19 4.12 -23.59 -12.09
N LYS A 20 4.51 -22.90 -13.19
CA LYS A 20 5.50 -21.81 -13.12
C LYS A 20 4.99 -20.64 -12.27
N VAL A 21 3.74 -20.22 -12.44
CA VAL A 21 3.12 -19.16 -11.60
C VAL A 21 3.12 -19.55 -10.12
N VAL A 22 2.68 -20.77 -9.81
CA VAL A 22 2.66 -21.30 -8.43
C VAL A 22 4.07 -21.38 -7.86
N SER A 23 5.08 -21.75 -8.66
CA SER A 23 6.48 -21.80 -8.20
C SER A 23 7.02 -20.44 -7.76
N ILE A 24 6.61 -19.36 -8.44
CA ILE A 24 6.98 -17.99 -8.08
C ILE A 24 6.28 -17.60 -6.78
N LEU A 25 4.96 -17.81 -6.70
CA LEU A 25 4.16 -17.53 -5.51
C LEU A 25 4.68 -18.30 -4.27
N LEU A 26 5.12 -19.54 -4.42
CA LEU A 26 5.72 -20.32 -3.33
C LEU A 26 7.06 -19.74 -2.84
N ASN A 27 7.83 -19.08 -3.70
CA ASN A 27 9.03 -18.36 -3.27
C ASN A 27 8.68 -17.06 -2.53
N ASP A 28 7.68 -16.33 -3.01
CA ASP A 28 7.19 -15.10 -2.36
C ASP A 28 6.57 -15.41 -0.99
N ARG A 29 5.85 -16.52 -0.88
CA ARG A 29 5.29 -17.05 0.36
C ARG A 29 6.32 -17.16 1.48
N LYS A 30 7.57 -17.54 1.18
CA LYS A 30 8.63 -17.69 2.19
C LYS A 30 9.03 -16.37 2.83
N LYS A 31 8.84 -15.26 2.12
CA LYS A 31 9.19 -13.90 2.56
C LYS A 31 7.99 -13.16 3.14
N ALA A 32 6.77 -13.58 2.78
CA ALA A 32 5.54 -12.89 3.15
C ALA A 32 5.12 -13.17 4.60
N THR A 33 4.50 -12.15 5.21
CA THR A 33 3.91 -12.23 6.55
C THR A 33 2.57 -11.50 6.59
N GLY A 34 1.71 -11.83 7.57
CA GLY A 34 0.44 -11.14 7.78
C GLY A 34 -0.51 -11.28 6.58
N PRO A 35 -1.24 -10.22 6.19
CA PRO A 35 -2.23 -10.28 5.11
C PRO A 35 -1.65 -10.73 3.77
N LYS A 36 -0.43 -10.27 3.43
CA LYS A 36 0.27 -10.63 2.18
C LYS A 36 0.49 -12.14 2.06
N LEU A 37 0.80 -12.81 3.18
CA LEU A 37 0.96 -14.27 3.20
C LEU A 37 -0.37 -14.96 2.86
N VAL A 38 -1.46 -14.54 3.50
CA VAL A 38 -2.79 -15.11 3.28
C VAL A 38 -3.26 -14.91 1.84
N THR A 39 -3.04 -13.72 1.27
CA THR A 39 -3.32 -13.45 -0.16
C THR A 39 -2.57 -14.41 -1.08
N ILE A 40 -1.28 -14.62 -0.84
CA ILE A 40 -0.46 -15.55 -1.65
C ILE A 40 -0.97 -16.98 -1.52
N GLU A 41 -1.30 -17.44 -0.32
CA GLU A 41 -1.80 -18.80 -0.11
C GLU A 41 -3.17 -19.04 -0.76
N LEU A 42 -4.07 -18.05 -0.72
CA LEU A 42 -5.35 -18.09 -1.44
C LEU A 42 -5.16 -18.05 -2.96
N ALA A 43 -4.18 -17.30 -3.46
CA ALA A 43 -3.84 -17.28 -4.88
C ALA A 43 -3.38 -18.65 -5.36
N ILE A 44 -2.48 -19.28 -4.60
CA ILE A 44 -1.99 -20.62 -4.88
C ILE A 44 -3.15 -21.62 -4.85
N ASP A 45 -4.04 -21.58 -3.86
CA ASP A 45 -5.20 -22.47 -3.79
C ASP A 45 -6.12 -22.33 -5.02
N SER A 46 -6.41 -21.10 -5.44
CA SER A 46 -7.20 -20.83 -6.66
C SER A 46 -6.54 -21.43 -7.92
N LEU A 47 -5.23 -21.21 -8.09
CA LEU A 47 -4.46 -21.74 -9.22
C LEU A 47 -4.36 -23.27 -9.19
N VAL A 48 -4.23 -23.86 -8.01
CA VAL A 48 -4.22 -25.32 -7.84
C VAL A 48 -5.58 -25.89 -8.23
N LYS A 49 -6.69 -25.27 -7.82
CA LYS A 49 -8.05 -25.70 -8.24
C LYS A 49 -8.23 -25.59 -9.75
N GLU A 50 -7.74 -24.53 -10.36
CA GLU A 50 -7.74 -24.38 -11.82
C GLU A 50 -6.93 -25.50 -12.50
N SER A 51 -5.71 -25.75 -12.03
CA SER A 51 -4.84 -26.82 -12.55
C SER A 51 -5.50 -28.20 -12.43
N GLN A 52 -6.17 -28.48 -11.31
CA GLN A 52 -6.89 -29.74 -11.11
C GLN A 52 -8.06 -29.91 -12.08
N ASN A 53 -8.77 -28.83 -12.40
CA ASN A 53 -9.87 -28.87 -13.37
C ASN A 53 -9.36 -29.14 -14.79
N ILE A 54 -8.27 -28.48 -15.20
CA ILE A 54 -7.62 -28.73 -16.50
C ILE A 54 -7.10 -30.18 -16.56
N ALA A 55 -6.43 -30.64 -15.51
CA ALA A 55 -5.93 -32.01 -15.44
C ALA A 55 -7.06 -33.05 -15.55
N LYS A 56 -8.23 -32.80 -14.92
CA LYS A 56 -9.41 -33.66 -15.05
C LYS A 56 -9.90 -33.73 -16.50
N GLN A 57 -9.99 -32.59 -17.20
CA GLN A 57 -10.38 -32.54 -18.61
C GLN A 57 -9.38 -33.31 -19.50
N CYS A 58 -8.09 -33.10 -19.27
CA CYS A 58 -7.02 -33.85 -19.93
C CYS A 58 -7.18 -35.37 -19.75
N ILE A 59 -7.43 -35.83 -18.51
CA ILE A 59 -7.65 -37.24 -18.21
C ILE A 59 -8.85 -37.80 -18.99
N GLU A 60 -9.93 -37.03 -19.15
CA GLU A 60 -11.08 -37.43 -19.96
C GLU A 60 -10.72 -37.62 -21.43
N PHE A 61 -9.94 -36.69 -22.02
CA PHE A 61 -9.43 -36.84 -23.39
C PHE A 61 -8.52 -38.07 -23.55
N TYR A 62 -7.72 -38.41 -22.54
CA TYR A 62 -6.89 -39.60 -22.56
C TYR A 62 -7.68 -40.90 -22.42
N LYS A 63 -8.75 -40.91 -21.62
CA LYS A 63 -9.66 -42.06 -21.48
C LYS A 63 -10.35 -42.41 -22.80
N ASP A 64 -10.63 -41.42 -23.65
CA ASP A 64 -11.13 -41.59 -25.02
C ASP A 64 -12.38 -42.49 -25.09
N ALA A 65 -13.38 -42.20 -24.24
CA ALA A 65 -14.60 -43.02 -24.11
C ALA A 65 -15.45 -43.04 -25.39
N ASP A 66 -15.39 -41.96 -26.19
CA ASP A 66 -16.07 -41.82 -27.49
C ASP A 66 -15.22 -42.35 -28.68
N GLY A 67 -13.95 -42.69 -28.43
CA GLY A 67 -13.00 -43.16 -29.43
C GLY A 67 -12.56 -42.09 -30.44
N LEU A 68 -12.92 -40.82 -30.23
CA LEU A 68 -12.62 -39.74 -31.17
C LEU A 68 -11.12 -39.47 -31.27
N ARG A 69 -10.38 -39.56 -30.16
CA ARG A 69 -8.92 -39.37 -30.16
C ARG A 69 -8.24 -40.46 -30.98
N LYS A 70 -8.62 -41.72 -30.80
CA LYS A 70 -8.10 -42.83 -31.63
C LYS A 70 -8.45 -42.65 -33.11
N LYS A 71 -9.67 -42.22 -33.43
CA LYS A 71 -10.08 -41.94 -34.81
C LYS A 71 -9.25 -40.81 -35.43
N GLU A 72 -9.00 -39.74 -34.68
CA GLU A 72 -8.14 -38.64 -35.11
C GLU A 72 -6.70 -39.10 -35.37
N ILE A 73 -6.12 -39.90 -34.48
CA ILE A 73 -4.77 -40.46 -34.66
C ILE A 73 -4.73 -41.35 -35.90
N LYS A 74 -5.73 -42.22 -36.12
CA LYS A 74 -5.81 -43.06 -37.33
C LYS A 74 -5.91 -42.22 -38.60
N TYR A 75 -6.75 -41.18 -38.59
CA TYR A 75 -6.90 -40.25 -39.70
C TYR A 75 -5.57 -39.55 -40.05
N LEU A 76 -4.88 -39.02 -39.04
CA LEU A 76 -3.56 -38.39 -39.22
C LEU A 76 -2.50 -39.39 -39.69
N ALA A 77 -2.60 -40.64 -39.26
CA ALA A 77 -1.72 -41.73 -39.70
C ALA A 77 -2.10 -42.32 -41.08
N GLY A 78 -3.12 -41.79 -41.76
CA GLY A 78 -3.57 -42.27 -43.07
C GLY A 78 -4.14 -43.69 -43.07
N GLN A 79 -4.56 -44.20 -41.90
CA GLN A 79 -5.09 -45.55 -41.72
C GLN A 79 -6.62 -45.53 -41.81
N ASP A 80 -7.19 -46.17 -42.84
CA ASP A 80 -8.61 -46.57 -42.85
C ASP A 80 -8.76 -48.00 -42.32
N GLU A 81 -9.98 -48.42 -41.99
CA GLU A 81 -10.26 -49.68 -41.29
C GLU A 81 -9.68 -50.94 -41.98
N ASP A 82 -9.33 -50.89 -43.27
CA ASP A 82 -8.83 -52.06 -44.02
C ASP A 82 -7.61 -51.80 -44.95
N ASP A 83 -7.03 -50.59 -45.04
CA ASP A 83 -5.93 -50.33 -45.99
C ASP A 83 -4.87 -49.33 -45.47
N LYS A 84 -3.59 -49.74 -45.48
CA LYS A 84 -2.43 -48.89 -45.13
C LYS A 84 -1.85 -48.27 -46.38
N ASP A 85 -2.45 -47.18 -46.84
CA ASP A 85 -1.94 -46.40 -47.97
C ASP A 85 -1.12 -45.20 -47.46
N GLU A 86 0.21 -45.29 -47.54
CA GLU A 86 1.13 -44.22 -47.12
C GLU A 86 0.89 -42.90 -47.87
N SER A 87 0.28 -42.93 -49.06
CA SER A 87 -0.04 -41.72 -49.83
C SER A 87 -1.18 -40.90 -49.21
N LYS A 88 -2.07 -41.54 -48.44
CA LYS A 88 -3.18 -40.87 -47.75
C LYS A 88 -2.71 -40.00 -46.58
N VAL A 89 -1.59 -40.34 -45.94
CA VAL A 89 -0.98 -39.53 -44.85
C VAL A 89 -0.76 -38.10 -45.32
N TRP A 90 -0.05 -37.95 -46.44
CA TRP A 90 0.28 -36.64 -47.01
C TRP A 90 -0.97 -35.92 -47.52
N SER A 91 -1.91 -36.65 -48.12
CA SER A 91 -3.19 -36.10 -48.58
C SER A 91 -4.01 -35.52 -47.43
N ASN A 92 -4.12 -36.25 -46.31
CA ASN A 92 -4.80 -35.80 -45.10
C ASN A 92 -4.08 -34.59 -44.49
N TYR A 93 -2.74 -34.61 -44.41
CA TYR A 93 -1.95 -33.49 -43.91
C TYR A 93 -2.12 -32.20 -44.72
N TYR A 94 -2.07 -32.28 -46.06
CA TYR A 94 -2.27 -31.09 -46.89
C TYR A 94 -3.72 -30.58 -46.83
N ALA A 95 -4.70 -31.49 -46.71
CA ALA A 95 -6.10 -31.11 -46.51
C ALA A 95 -6.30 -30.38 -45.16
N THR A 96 -5.70 -30.86 -44.07
CA THR A 96 -5.78 -30.20 -42.77
C THR A 96 -5.07 -28.85 -42.78
N ILE A 97 -3.87 -28.73 -43.36
CA ILE A 97 -3.19 -27.44 -43.54
C ILE A 97 -4.05 -26.46 -44.33
N LYS A 98 -4.66 -26.91 -45.43
CA LYS A 98 -5.52 -26.05 -46.25
C LYS A 98 -6.70 -25.53 -45.42
N ASN A 99 -7.38 -26.42 -44.69
CA ASN A 99 -8.48 -26.05 -43.81
C ASN A 99 -8.05 -25.03 -42.74
N VAL A 100 -6.87 -25.22 -42.13
CA VAL A 100 -6.30 -24.28 -41.16
C VAL A 100 -6.03 -22.92 -41.82
N LYS A 101 -5.35 -22.89 -42.96
CA LYS A 101 -5.07 -21.65 -43.70
C LYS A 101 -6.34 -20.91 -44.09
N ASP A 102 -7.35 -21.63 -44.59
CA ASP A 102 -8.64 -21.06 -44.99
C ASP A 102 -9.38 -20.49 -43.78
N PHE A 103 -9.36 -21.16 -42.63
CA PHE A 103 -9.92 -20.66 -41.37
C PHE A 103 -9.24 -19.35 -40.92
N TYR A 104 -7.90 -19.31 -40.84
CA TYR A 104 -7.17 -18.11 -40.47
C TYR A 104 -7.35 -16.96 -41.46
N LYS A 105 -7.54 -17.27 -42.75
CA LYS A 105 -7.85 -16.28 -43.78
C LYS A 105 -9.25 -15.68 -43.62
N GLN A 106 -10.26 -16.52 -43.34
CA GLN A 106 -11.63 -16.07 -43.08
C GLN A 106 -11.74 -15.28 -41.77
N ASN A 107 -10.94 -15.62 -40.77
CA ASN A 107 -10.98 -15.04 -39.45
C ASN A 107 -9.87 -14.01 -39.19
N SER A 108 -9.31 -13.41 -40.26
CA SER A 108 -8.15 -12.49 -40.20
C SER A 108 -8.26 -11.41 -39.10
N ARG A 109 -9.46 -10.86 -38.90
CA ARG A 109 -9.78 -9.86 -37.86
C ARG A 109 -9.57 -10.33 -36.41
N TYR A 110 -9.53 -11.63 -36.15
CA TYR A 110 -9.36 -12.23 -34.82
C TYR A 110 -7.98 -12.88 -34.65
N ASN A 111 -7.13 -12.82 -35.67
CA ASN A 111 -5.78 -13.37 -35.60
C ASN A 111 -4.92 -12.45 -34.72
N LYS A 112 -4.94 -12.69 -33.41
CA LYS A 112 -3.98 -12.09 -32.49
C LYS A 112 -2.66 -12.85 -32.60
N THR A 113 -1.54 -12.13 -32.59
CA THR A 113 -0.24 -12.73 -32.31
C THR A 113 -0.33 -13.42 -30.96
N VAL A 114 0.22 -14.64 -30.85
CA VAL A 114 0.33 -15.31 -29.55
C VAL A 114 1.20 -14.41 -28.68
N GLU A 115 0.58 -13.68 -27.76
CA GLU A 115 1.32 -12.95 -26.74
C GLU A 115 2.06 -13.98 -25.90
N ASN A 116 3.37 -13.78 -25.71
CA ASN A 116 4.12 -14.60 -24.76
C ASN A 116 3.44 -14.45 -23.41
N ARG A 117 2.91 -15.55 -22.89
CA ARG A 117 2.26 -15.57 -21.58
C ARG A 117 3.26 -15.09 -20.55
N ASN A 118 3.05 -13.87 -20.07
CA ASN A 118 3.91 -13.32 -19.05
C ASN A 118 3.50 -13.92 -17.71
N VAL A 119 4.38 -14.78 -17.17
CA VAL A 119 4.18 -15.41 -15.86
C VAL A 119 4.00 -14.33 -14.79
N GLN A 120 4.75 -13.23 -14.85
CA GLN A 120 4.67 -12.13 -13.88
C GLN A 120 3.34 -11.38 -13.95
N GLU A 121 2.78 -11.20 -15.15
CA GLU A 121 1.47 -10.57 -15.31
C GLU A 121 0.36 -11.45 -14.73
N THR A 122 0.48 -12.77 -14.92
CA THR A 122 -0.47 -13.73 -14.33
C THR A 122 -0.38 -13.72 -12.79
N VAL A 123 0.82 -13.63 -12.22
CA VAL A 123 1.04 -13.43 -10.77
C VAL A 123 0.35 -12.15 -10.29
N LYS A 124 0.60 -11.01 -10.94
CA LYS A 124 -0.03 -9.72 -10.56
C LYS A 124 -1.55 -9.79 -10.64
N ARG A 125 -2.09 -10.33 -11.73
CA ARG A 125 -3.54 -10.47 -11.94
C ARG A 125 -4.20 -11.36 -10.89
N THR A 126 -3.56 -12.48 -10.54
CA THR A 126 -4.11 -13.43 -9.56
C THR A 126 -4.10 -12.85 -8.15
N LEU A 127 -3.03 -12.16 -7.75
CA LEU A 127 -2.95 -11.47 -6.46
C LEU A 127 -3.98 -10.33 -6.36
N ASN A 128 -4.10 -9.50 -7.40
CA ASN A 128 -5.07 -8.39 -7.42
C ASN A 128 -6.53 -8.86 -7.46
N GLY A 129 -6.78 -10.10 -7.92
CA GLY A 129 -8.10 -10.70 -7.93
C GLY A 129 -8.61 -11.12 -6.55
N ILE A 130 -7.74 -11.13 -5.52
CA ILE A 130 -8.10 -11.59 -4.18
C ILE A 130 -8.46 -10.41 -3.31
N ASN A 131 -9.71 -10.39 -2.86
CA ASN A 131 -10.18 -9.44 -1.87
C ASN A 131 -10.25 -10.13 -0.51
N LEU A 132 -9.38 -9.72 0.43
CA LEU A 132 -9.37 -10.31 1.77
C LEU A 132 -10.56 -9.86 2.63
N ASP A 133 -11.09 -8.66 2.42
CA ASP A 133 -12.21 -8.12 3.21
C ASP A 133 -13.54 -8.84 2.90
N SER A 134 -13.64 -9.51 1.74
CA SER A 134 -14.78 -10.38 1.43
C SER A 134 -14.65 -11.77 2.06
N ILE A 135 -13.43 -12.16 2.46
CA ILE A 135 -13.13 -13.49 3.02
C ILE A 135 -13.11 -13.43 4.54
N PHE A 136 -12.54 -12.39 5.14
CA PHE A 136 -12.40 -12.24 6.58
C PHE A 136 -13.17 -11.04 7.11
N SER A 137 -13.78 -11.23 8.28
CA SER A 137 -14.33 -10.13 9.05
C SER A 137 -13.22 -9.22 9.59
N PRO A 138 -13.47 -7.90 9.79
CA PRO A 138 -12.50 -7.01 10.42
C PRO A 138 -12.00 -7.51 11.79
N ASP A 139 -12.88 -8.14 12.59
CA ASP A 139 -12.51 -8.70 13.90
C ASP A 139 -11.65 -9.96 13.79
N GLU A 140 -11.66 -10.64 12.63
CA GLU A 140 -10.79 -11.79 12.36
C GLU A 140 -9.37 -11.37 11.96
N ASN A 141 -9.17 -10.08 11.66
CA ASN A 141 -7.87 -9.49 11.35
C ASN A 141 -7.09 -10.33 10.32
N TYR A 142 -7.72 -10.57 9.16
CA TYR A 142 -7.14 -11.35 8.05
C TYR A 142 -6.66 -12.75 8.44
N GLY A 143 -7.41 -13.43 9.32
CA GLY A 143 -7.11 -14.79 9.77
C GLY A 143 -6.12 -14.87 10.93
N LEU A 144 -5.73 -13.75 11.53
CA LEU A 144 -4.87 -13.73 12.72
C LEU A 144 -5.65 -13.99 14.02
N CYS A 145 -6.93 -13.62 14.05
CA CYS A 145 -7.79 -13.70 15.23
C CYS A 145 -9.10 -14.40 14.89
N LEU A 146 -9.74 -14.99 15.90
CA LEU A 146 -11.09 -15.53 15.79
C LEU A 146 -12.12 -14.48 16.22
N ASN A 147 -13.24 -14.43 15.52
CA ASN A 147 -14.41 -13.68 15.95
C ASN A 147 -15.44 -14.64 16.58
N LEU A 148 -15.43 -14.73 17.91
CA LEU A 148 -16.35 -15.57 18.69
C LEU A 148 -17.37 -14.75 19.47
N GLN A 149 -17.53 -13.45 19.15
CA GLN A 149 -18.38 -12.55 19.95
C GLN A 149 -19.85 -12.98 19.92
N ASP A 150 -20.36 -13.37 18.76
CA ASP A 150 -21.73 -13.85 18.60
C ASP A 150 -21.96 -15.20 19.32
N HIS A 151 -20.98 -16.09 19.26
CA HIS A 151 -21.01 -17.37 19.98
C HIS A 151 -20.97 -17.16 21.49
N TYR A 152 -20.17 -16.21 21.97
CA TYR A 152 -20.13 -15.80 23.36
C TYR A 152 -21.51 -15.29 23.82
N HIS A 153 -22.12 -14.36 23.08
CA HIS A 153 -23.45 -13.85 23.39
C HIS A 153 -24.51 -14.95 23.40
N THR A 154 -24.42 -15.90 22.47
CA THR A 154 -25.31 -17.06 22.45
C THR A 154 -25.10 -17.92 23.70
N PHE A 155 -23.85 -18.23 24.04
CA PHE A 155 -23.47 -19.08 25.17
C PHE A 155 -23.90 -18.52 26.53
N ILE A 156 -23.69 -17.23 26.78
CA ILE A 156 -24.10 -16.59 28.04
C ILE A 156 -25.63 -16.58 28.19
N ASN A 157 -26.35 -16.47 27.07
CA ASN A 157 -27.81 -16.38 27.06
C ASN A 157 -28.54 -17.74 27.06
N LEU A 158 -27.80 -18.86 27.00
CA LEU A 158 -28.37 -20.20 27.15
C LEU A 158 -28.98 -20.38 28.55
N GLN A 159 -30.32 -20.28 28.63
CA GLN A 159 -31.04 -20.23 29.91
C GLN A 159 -30.74 -21.38 30.87
N PRO A 160 -30.73 -22.67 30.46
CA PRO A 160 -30.41 -23.77 31.38
C PRO A 160 -29.00 -23.66 31.96
N LEU A 161 -28.05 -23.12 31.18
CA LEU A 161 -26.66 -22.97 31.60
C LEU A 161 -26.48 -21.73 32.47
N ARG A 162 -27.12 -20.61 32.13
CA ARG A 162 -27.17 -19.40 32.94
C ARG A 162 -27.74 -19.66 34.33
N ASN A 163 -28.87 -20.38 34.40
CA ASN A 163 -29.49 -20.77 35.66
C ASN A 163 -28.57 -21.68 36.48
N PHE A 164 -27.85 -22.59 35.83
CA PHE A 164 -26.83 -23.41 36.49
C PHE A 164 -25.68 -22.57 37.06
N ARG A 165 -25.15 -21.61 36.31
CA ARG A 165 -24.07 -20.71 36.78
C ARG A 165 -24.53 -19.85 37.97
N ILE A 166 -25.73 -19.26 37.90
CA ILE A 166 -26.33 -18.48 39.00
C ILE A 166 -26.49 -19.36 40.25
N ASN A 167 -27.05 -20.56 40.10
CA ASN A 167 -27.24 -21.48 41.22
C ASN A 167 -25.91 -21.93 41.83
N THR A 168 -24.91 -22.22 41.00
CA THR A 168 -23.57 -22.61 41.43
C THR A 168 -22.89 -21.46 42.19
N HIS A 169 -22.99 -20.23 41.69
CA HIS A 169 -22.50 -19.04 42.39
C HIS A 169 -23.19 -18.87 43.74
N ARG A 170 -24.52 -18.96 43.78
CA ARG A 170 -25.30 -18.87 45.03
C ARG A 170 -24.87 -19.94 46.04
N GLN A 171 -24.69 -21.18 45.61
CA GLN A 171 -24.23 -22.27 46.48
C GLN A 171 -22.83 -22.02 47.05
N LYS A 172 -21.89 -21.55 46.20
CA LYS A 172 -20.53 -21.20 46.63
C LYS A 172 -20.53 -20.06 47.65
N GLU A 173 -21.32 -19.01 47.43
CA GLU A 173 -21.42 -17.88 48.36
C GLU A 173 -22.05 -18.29 49.70
N VAL A 174 -23.11 -19.09 49.68
CA VAL A 174 -23.71 -19.62 50.92
C VAL A 174 -22.70 -20.46 51.69
N LEU A 175 -21.90 -21.30 51.02
CA LEU A 175 -20.84 -22.08 51.67
C LEU A 175 -19.74 -21.17 52.24
N ARG A 176 -19.31 -20.14 51.50
CA ARG A 176 -18.32 -19.15 51.97
C ARG A 176 -18.78 -18.44 53.23
N LEU A 177 -20.03 -17.97 53.26
CA LEU A 177 -20.60 -17.25 54.41
C LEU A 177 -20.85 -18.17 55.61
N ARG A 178 -21.30 -19.41 55.38
CA ARG A 178 -21.42 -20.42 56.45
C ARG A 178 -20.08 -20.77 57.07
N ASN A 179 -19.03 -20.88 56.25
CA ASN A 179 -17.66 -21.10 56.75
C ASN A 179 -17.14 -19.91 57.58
N LEU A 180 -17.69 -18.71 57.36
CA LEU A 180 -17.43 -17.52 58.17
C LEU A 180 -18.34 -17.40 59.42
N GLY A 181 -19.20 -18.39 59.67
CA GLY A 181 -20.06 -18.46 60.85
C GLY A 181 -21.44 -17.80 60.71
N LEU A 182 -21.82 -17.31 59.51
CA LEU A 182 -23.16 -16.80 59.27
C LEU A 182 -24.12 -17.96 58.96
N THR A 183 -25.16 -18.13 59.79
CA THR A 183 -26.19 -19.17 59.63
C THR A 183 -27.58 -18.64 59.35
N ASP A 184 -27.85 -17.37 59.65
CA ASP A 184 -29.15 -16.73 59.42
C ASP A 184 -29.40 -16.48 57.92
N GLU A 185 -30.52 -16.96 57.39
CA GLU A 185 -30.82 -16.89 55.95
C GLU A 185 -30.96 -15.46 55.42
N ASN A 186 -31.51 -14.53 56.20
CA ASN A 186 -31.67 -13.14 55.77
C ASN A 186 -30.31 -12.42 55.74
N MET A 187 -29.42 -12.76 56.68
CA MET A 187 -28.03 -12.27 56.68
C MET A 187 -27.19 -12.89 55.57
N LEU A 188 -27.47 -14.14 55.18
CA LEU A 188 -26.81 -14.74 54.03
C LEU A 188 -27.15 -13.95 52.75
N GLU A 189 -28.43 -13.71 52.48
CA GLU A 189 -28.84 -13.01 51.25
C GLU A 189 -28.32 -11.57 51.17
N SER A 190 -28.23 -10.86 52.29
CA SER A 190 -27.70 -9.48 52.31
C SER A 190 -26.19 -9.38 52.10
N HIS A 191 -25.43 -10.41 52.46
CA HIS A 191 -23.97 -10.47 52.33
C HIS A 191 -23.47 -11.21 51.08
N MET A 192 -24.37 -11.70 50.22
CA MET A 192 -24.02 -12.33 48.96
C MET A 192 -23.50 -11.31 47.95
N THR A 193 -22.40 -11.64 47.27
CA THR A 193 -21.93 -10.84 46.14
C THR A 193 -22.93 -10.94 44.96
N PRO A 194 -23.11 -9.86 44.18
CA PRO A 194 -23.93 -9.94 42.97
C PRO A 194 -23.28 -10.91 41.97
N PHE A 195 -24.11 -11.70 41.30
CA PHE A 195 -23.65 -12.58 40.24
C PHE A 195 -23.22 -11.75 39.02
N SER A 196 -21.97 -11.93 38.60
CA SER A 196 -21.46 -11.45 37.31
C SER A 196 -21.31 -12.63 36.36
N GLU A 197 -21.69 -12.44 35.10
CA GLU A 197 -21.37 -13.42 34.07
C GLU A 197 -19.88 -13.44 33.75
N MET A 198 -19.47 -14.55 33.12
CA MET A 198 -18.14 -14.71 32.54
C MET A 198 -17.90 -13.66 31.45
N ASP A 199 -16.71 -13.08 31.43
CA ASP A 199 -16.30 -12.14 30.38
C ASP A 199 -15.90 -12.86 29.08
N TYR A 200 -15.69 -12.09 28.01
CA TYR A 200 -15.38 -12.65 26.69
C TYR A 200 -14.04 -13.39 26.67
N VAL A 201 -13.02 -12.87 27.36
CA VAL A 201 -11.69 -13.49 27.43
C VAL A 201 -11.74 -14.82 28.19
N ALA A 202 -12.45 -14.91 29.31
CA ALA A 202 -12.64 -16.15 30.03
C ALA A 202 -13.43 -17.17 29.20
N TYR A 203 -14.39 -16.72 28.38
CA TYR A 203 -15.08 -17.59 27.43
C TYR A 203 -14.13 -18.14 26.36
N ILE A 204 -13.32 -17.29 25.70
CA ILE A 204 -12.34 -17.75 24.70
C ILE A 204 -11.38 -18.80 25.30
N ASN A 205 -11.01 -18.65 26.57
CA ASN A 205 -10.11 -19.59 27.24
C ASN A 205 -10.77 -20.89 27.73
N SER A 206 -12.10 -21.00 27.70
CA SER A 206 -12.83 -22.11 28.33
C SER A 206 -14.01 -22.68 27.54
N PHE A 207 -14.29 -22.21 26.32
CA PHE A 207 -15.44 -22.67 25.53
C PHE A 207 -15.39 -24.16 25.18
N ASP A 208 -14.22 -24.78 25.23
CA ASP A 208 -13.96 -26.20 24.99
C ASP A 208 -14.12 -27.08 26.25
N GLN A 209 -14.28 -26.46 27.42
CA GLN A 209 -14.41 -27.14 28.72
C GLN A 209 -15.82 -27.69 28.95
N PHE A 210 -16.36 -28.42 27.98
CA PHE A 210 -17.71 -28.98 28.03
C PHE A 210 -17.92 -29.92 29.21
N HIS A 211 -16.87 -30.55 29.73
CA HIS A 211 -16.94 -31.41 30.89
C HIS A 211 -17.42 -30.72 32.17
N LEU A 212 -17.26 -29.41 32.28
CA LEU A 212 -17.76 -28.61 33.41
C LEU A 212 -19.28 -28.35 33.33
N ILE A 213 -19.88 -28.60 32.16
CA ILE A 213 -21.29 -28.37 31.92
C ILE A 213 -22.08 -29.65 32.25
N PRO A 214 -23.04 -29.62 33.19
CA PRO A 214 -23.84 -30.79 33.53
C PRO A 214 -24.65 -31.33 32.35
N ARG A 215 -24.84 -32.65 32.27
CA ARG A 215 -25.59 -33.28 31.18
C ARG A 215 -27.01 -32.73 31.03
N TYR A 216 -27.70 -32.40 32.12
CA TYR A 216 -29.08 -31.88 32.06
C TYR A 216 -29.18 -30.50 31.39
N CYS A 217 -28.08 -29.74 31.31
CA CYS A 217 -28.03 -28.47 30.59
C CYS A 217 -27.88 -28.68 29.07
N LYS A 218 -27.44 -29.87 28.64
CA LYS A 218 -27.08 -30.19 27.25
C LYS A 218 -28.10 -31.11 26.56
N TYR A 219 -28.55 -32.13 27.31
CA TYR A 219 -29.39 -33.19 26.79
C TYR A 219 -30.75 -32.67 26.37
N ARG A 220 -31.18 -33.03 25.15
CA ARG A 220 -32.42 -32.53 24.51
C ARG A 220 -32.62 -31.00 24.61
N ASN A 221 -31.52 -30.24 24.61
CA ASN A 221 -31.54 -28.78 24.60
C ASN A 221 -31.21 -28.28 23.19
N ALA A 222 -32.25 -27.98 22.40
CA ALA A 222 -32.09 -27.52 21.02
C ALA A 222 -31.23 -26.24 20.89
N PRO A 223 -31.42 -25.19 21.72
CA PRO A 223 -30.50 -24.04 21.75
C PRO A 223 -29.03 -24.40 21.96
N TYR A 224 -28.73 -25.35 22.85
CA TYR A 224 -27.35 -25.78 23.08
C TYR A 224 -26.77 -26.51 21.86
N VAL A 225 -27.54 -27.42 21.24
CA VAL A 225 -27.13 -28.10 20.01
C VAL A 225 -26.94 -27.11 18.86
N GLY A 226 -27.79 -26.08 18.77
CA GLY A 226 -27.65 -24.98 17.82
C GLY A 226 -26.35 -24.20 18.02
N TYR A 227 -26.03 -23.85 19.27
CA TYR A 227 -24.76 -23.22 19.62
C TYR A 227 -23.55 -24.08 19.22
N LEU A 228 -23.53 -25.37 19.57
CA LEU A 228 -22.43 -26.26 19.20
C LEU A 228 -22.27 -26.37 17.68
N THR A 229 -23.39 -26.43 16.95
CA THR A 229 -23.37 -26.51 15.49
C THR A 229 -22.77 -25.26 14.88
N ALA A 230 -23.27 -24.08 15.25
CA ALA A 230 -22.75 -22.80 14.77
C ALA A 230 -21.28 -22.57 15.14
N LEU A 231 -20.84 -23.02 16.31
CA LEU A 231 -19.44 -22.93 16.72
C LEU A 231 -18.55 -23.88 15.92
N SER A 232 -18.97 -25.14 15.75
CA SER A 232 -18.21 -26.11 14.96
C SER A 232 -18.07 -25.71 13.49
N GLU A 233 -19.15 -25.20 12.88
CA GLU A 233 -19.15 -24.72 11.50
C GLU A 233 -18.23 -23.51 11.33
N TYR A 234 -18.29 -22.57 12.27
CA TYR A 234 -17.41 -21.40 12.26
C TYR A 234 -15.93 -21.79 12.36
N LEU A 235 -15.57 -22.68 13.31
CA LEU A 235 -14.18 -23.10 13.48
C LEU A 235 -13.66 -23.89 12.27
N GLU A 236 -14.48 -24.76 11.69
CA GLU A 236 -14.14 -25.50 10.46
C GLU A 236 -13.93 -24.54 9.28
N ASP A 237 -14.85 -23.59 9.07
CA ASP A 237 -14.75 -22.60 7.99
C ASP A 237 -13.55 -21.67 8.17
N PHE A 238 -13.36 -21.14 9.37
CA PHE A 238 -12.22 -20.29 9.70
C PHE A 238 -10.90 -21.02 9.46
N PHE A 239 -10.78 -22.28 9.88
CA PHE A 239 -9.58 -23.06 9.65
C PHE A 239 -9.27 -23.22 8.15
N LYS A 240 -10.29 -23.46 7.31
CA LYS A 240 -10.15 -23.55 5.85
C LYS A 240 -9.70 -22.22 5.24
N ARG A 241 -10.29 -21.10 5.66
CA ARG A 241 -9.92 -19.77 5.18
C ARG A 241 -8.51 -19.39 5.61
N GLN A 242 -8.12 -19.70 6.85
CA GLN A 242 -6.79 -19.43 7.38
C GLN A 242 -5.70 -20.30 6.73
N ASN A 243 -6.02 -21.54 6.36
CA ASN A 243 -5.04 -22.52 5.86
C ASN A 243 -5.50 -23.13 4.52
N PRO A 244 -5.62 -22.34 3.44
CA PRO A 244 -6.22 -22.80 2.19
C PRO A 244 -5.41 -23.91 1.49
N LEU A 245 -4.10 -23.97 1.75
CA LEU A 245 -3.22 -25.02 1.20
C LEU A 245 -3.24 -26.34 1.98
N SER A 246 -3.97 -26.40 3.10
CA SER A 246 -4.05 -27.61 3.93
C SER A 246 -5.15 -28.55 3.44
N ASN A 247 -4.91 -29.87 3.54
CA ASN A 247 -5.93 -30.87 3.22
C ASN A 247 -6.96 -30.98 4.35
N HIS A 248 -7.97 -30.11 4.28
CA HIS A 248 -9.04 -30.02 5.28
C HIS A 248 -9.92 -31.27 5.34
N GLU A 249 -10.12 -31.98 4.22
CA GLU A 249 -10.92 -33.23 4.20
C GLU A 249 -10.21 -34.34 4.96
N LEU A 250 -8.90 -34.47 4.78
CA LEU A 250 -8.10 -35.44 5.51
C LEU A 250 -8.10 -35.14 7.01
N LEU A 251 -7.91 -33.87 7.39
CA LEU A 251 -7.93 -33.47 8.80
C LEU A 251 -9.27 -33.79 9.46
N LYS A 252 -10.38 -33.43 8.80
CA LYS A 252 -11.74 -33.73 9.30
C LYS A 252 -11.95 -35.23 9.46
N LYS A 253 -11.56 -36.02 8.46
CA LYS A 253 -11.65 -37.48 8.52
C LYS A 253 -10.81 -38.06 9.67
N GLN A 254 -9.60 -37.55 9.89
CA GLN A 254 -8.76 -37.97 11.02
C GLN A 254 -9.39 -37.64 12.38
N MET A 255 -10.04 -36.48 12.51
CA MET A 255 -10.79 -36.12 13.72
C MET A 255 -12.00 -37.05 13.94
N GLU A 256 -12.75 -37.37 12.87
CA GLU A 256 -13.88 -38.30 12.91
C GLU A 256 -13.44 -39.72 13.29
N GLU A 257 -12.37 -40.23 12.70
CA GLU A 257 -11.80 -41.55 13.05
C GLU A 257 -11.28 -41.58 14.49
N SER A 258 -10.65 -40.49 14.95
CA SER A 258 -10.19 -40.35 16.33
C SER A 258 -11.37 -40.34 17.31
N PHE A 259 -12.47 -39.68 16.95
CA PHE A 259 -13.70 -39.73 17.72
C PHE A 259 -14.28 -41.14 17.80
N GLU A 260 -14.43 -41.83 16.68
CA GLU A 260 -14.99 -43.19 16.66
C GLU A 260 -14.13 -44.15 17.49
N SER A 261 -12.80 -44.02 17.42
CA SER A 261 -11.88 -44.78 18.28
C SER A 261 -12.09 -44.46 19.77
N ALA A 262 -12.19 -43.17 20.13
CA ALA A 262 -12.39 -42.74 21.51
C ALA A 262 -13.78 -43.12 22.06
N TRP A 263 -14.81 -43.07 21.22
CA TRP A 263 -16.19 -43.43 21.52
C TRP A 263 -16.31 -44.94 21.76
N ASN A 264 -15.83 -45.77 20.82
CA ASN A 264 -15.89 -47.23 20.92
C ASN A 264 -14.97 -47.77 22.03
N GLY A 265 -13.87 -47.08 22.32
CA GLY A 265 -12.97 -47.40 23.43
C GLY A 265 -13.47 -46.96 24.81
N GLY A 266 -14.56 -46.19 24.90
CA GLY A 266 -15.07 -45.67 26.18
C GLY A 266 -14.11 -44.68 26.87
N ASN A 267 -13.24 -44.03 26.08
CA ASN A 267 -12.22 -43.08 26.56
C ASN A 267 -12.82 -41.69 26.86
N LEU A 268 -14.02 -41.41 26.35
CA LEU A 268 -14.76 -40.19 26.65
C LEU A 268 -15.42 -40.32 28.03
N GLN A 269 -14.65 -40.05 29.09
CA GLN A 269 -15.06 -40.24 30.48
C GLN A 269 -16.44 -39.66 30.80
N TYR A 270 -16.74 -38.46 30.30
CA TYR A 270 -18.01 -37.77 30.54
C TYR A 270 -19.18 -38.30 29.71
N TRP A 271 -18.96 -39.19 28.76
CA TRP A 271 -19.98 -39.83 27.92
C TRP A 271 -20.00 -41.36 28.08
N ARG A 272 -19.27 -41.90 29.06
CA ARG A 272 -19.19 -43.34 29.32
C ARG A 272 -20.55 -43.95 29.65
N ASP A 273 -21.29 -43.31 30.55
CA ASP A 273 -22.62 -43.75 30.94
C ASP A 273 -23.68 -43.07 30.04
N PRO A 274 -24.52 -43.85 29.35
CA PRO A 274 -25.67 -43.31 28.61
C PRO A 274 -26.57 -42.47 29.50
N THR A 275 -27.12 -41.39 28.95
CA THR A 275 -28.01 -40.49 29.68
C THR A 275 -29.22 -41.20 30.27
N GLU A 276 -29.73 -42.22 29.57
CA GLU A 276 -30.87 -43.01 30.02
C GLU A 276 -30.63 -43.79 31.33
N LEU A 277 -29.36 -44.04 31.69
CA LEU A 277 -28.97 -44.74 32.92
C LEU A 277 -28.73 -43.78 34.09
N LEU A 278 -28.79 -42.46 33.85
CA LEU A 278 -28.53 -41.48 34.90
C LEU A 278 -29.71 -41.38 35.89
N PRO A 279 -29.45 -41.18 37.21
CA PRO A 279 -30.49 -41.24 38.24
C PRO A 279 -31.67 -40.29 38.07
N LEU A 280 -31.45 -39.13 37.45
CA LEU A 280 -32.47 -38.09 37.26
C LEU A 280 -33.12 -38.11 35.87
N TYR A 281 -32.89 -39.17 35.10
CA TYR A 281 -33.48 -39.36 33.78
C TYR A 281 -34.90 -39.92 33.88
N LEU A 282 -35.76 -39.49 32.95
CA LEU A 282 -37.14 -39.93 32.85
C LEU A 282 -37.46 -40.38 31.43
N ALA A 283 -37.44 -41.70 31.22
CA ALA A 283 -37.60 -42.34 29.91
C ALA A 283 -38.89 -41.95 29.15
N PRO A 284 -40.08 -41.85 29.78
CA PRO A 284 -41.32 -41.54 29.05
C PRO A 284 -41.33 -40.19 28.32
N VAL A 285 -40.53 -39.23 28.79
CA VAL A 285 -40.43 -37.88 28.20
C VAL A 285 -39.04 -37.61 27.62
N ASP A 286 -38.17 -38.61 27.67
CA ASP A 286 -36.78 -38.55 27.27
C ASP A 286 -36.06 -37.28 27.79
N LYS A 287 -36.10 -37.09 29.12
CA LYS A 287 -35.61 -35.86 29.76
C LYS A 287 -34.78 -36.16 31.00
N LEU A 288 -33.64 -35.48 31.09
CA LEU A 288 -32.79 -35.45 32.28
C LEU A 288 -33.07 -34.19 33.12
N PHE A 289 -33.33 -34.38 34.41
CA PHE A 289 -33.63 -33.28 35.33
C PHE A 289 -32.38 -32.86 36.12
N GLY A 290 -32.30 -31.56 36.48
CA GLY A 290 -31.17 -31.03 37.25
C GLY A 290 -31.28 -31.25 38.76
N SER A 291 -32.46 -31.60 39.27
CA SER A 291 -32.66 -31.92 40.69
C SER A 291 -33.82 -32.90 40.90
N GLU A 292 -33.75 -33.64 41.99
CA GLU A 292 -34.80 -34.59 42.38
C GLU A 292 -36.14 -33.90 42.68
N GLY A 293 -36.11 -32.70 43.28
CA GLY A 293 -37.32 -31.91 43.53
C GLY A 293 -38.06 -31.53 42.25
N LEU A 294 -37.34 -31.13 41.20
CA LEU A 294 -37.93 -30.84 39.88
C LEU A 294 -38.52 -32.08 39.23
N LEU A 295 -37.82 -33.21 39.34
CA LEU A 295 -38.30 -34.51 38.83
C LEU A 295 -39.60 -34.94 39.51
N ASN A 296 -39.65 -34.89 40.84
CA ASN A 296 -40.82 -35.29 41.63
C ASN A 296 -42.01 -34.36 41.38
N SER A 297 -41.78 -33.05 41.28
CA SER A 297 -42.80 -32.08 40.90
C SER A 297 -43.38 -32.38 39.51
N PHE A 298 -42.53 -32.71 38.54
CA PHE A 298 -42.97 -33.06 37.18
C PHE A 298 -43.78 -34.36 37.13
N LYS A 299 -43.36 -35.40 37.86
CA LYS A 299 -44.08 -36.68 37.96
C LYS A 299 -45.49 -36.52 38.52
N ASN A 300 -45.72 -35.54 39.39
CA ASN A 300 -47.04 -35.26 39.96
C ASN A 300 -47.98 -34.54 38.98
N GLY A 301 -47.46 -34.01 37.86
CA GLY A 301 -48.24 -33.28 36.87
C GLY A 301 -49.22 -34.16 36.07
N LYS A 302 -50.43 -33.64 35.80
CA LYS A 302 -51.47 -34.36 35.02
C LYS A 302 -50.98 -34.78 33.62
N LYS A 303 -50.17 -33.93 32.97
CA LYS A 303 -49.59 -34.20 31.64
C LYS A 303 -48.69 -35.44 31.66
N TYR A 304 -47.85 -35.58 32.69
CA TYR A 304 -46.95 -36.72 32.80
C TYR A 304 -47.72 -38.03 32.98
N LYS A 305 -48.77 -38.04 33.81
CA LYS A 305 -49.60 -39.24 34.03
C LYS A 305 -50.20 -39.80 32.73
N SER A 306 -50.65 -38.92 31.84
CA SER A 306 -51.15 -39.32 30.52
C SER A 306 -50.05 -39.86 29.59
N ILE A 307 -48.86 -39.24 29.59
CA ILE A 307 -47.71 -39.73 28.82
C ILE A 307 -47.23 -41.10 29.34
N MET A 308 -47.25 -41.30 30.65
CA MET A 308 -46.85 -42.56 31.29
C MET A 308 -47.79 -43.71 30.92
N GLU A 309 -49.10 -43.46 30.82
CA GLU A 309 -50.08 -44.45 30.38
C GLU A 309 -49.82 -44.89 28.93
N MET A 310 -49.56 -43.94 28.02
CA MET A 310 -49.17 -44.27 26.64
C MET A 310 -47.84 -45.03 26.58
N TYR A 311 -46.86 -44.63 27.39
CA TYR A 311 -45.54 -45.25 27.41
C TYR A 311 -45.59 -46.69 27.94
N SER A 312 -46.46 -46.97 28.91
CA SER A 312 -46.64 -48.32 29.46
C SER A 312 -47.28 -49.29 28.48
N GLY A 313 -47.97 -48.78 27.45
CA GLY A 313 -48.57 -49.58 26.37
C GLY A 313 -47.62 -49.88 25.21
N LYS A 314 -46.38 -49.38 25.21
CA LYS A 314 -45.41 -49.60 24.14
C LYS A 314 -44.85 -51.02 24.13
N SER A 315 -44.55 -51.53 22.94
CA SER A 315 -43.92 -52.85 22.79
C SER A 315 -42.45 -52.83 23.22
N SER A 316 -41.86 -54.01 23.43
CA SER A 316 -40.43 -54.13 23.73
C SER A 316 -39.56 -53.49 22.63
N ASP A 317 -39.91 -53.73 21.36
CA ASP A 317 -39.17 -53.21 20.21
C ASP A 317 -39.26 -51.66 20.14
N GLU A 318 -40.42 -51.10 20.47
CA GLU A 318 -40.60 -49.63 20.53
C GLU A 318 -39.78 -49.00 21.66
N LEU A 319 -39.66 -49.68 22.80
CA LEU A 319 -38.83 -49.21 23.93
C LEU A 319 -37.34 -49.27 23.59
N GLU A 320 -36.91 -50.32 22.90
CA GLU A 320 -35.52 -50.44 22.40
C GLU A 320 -35.19 -49.35 21.37
N LEU A 321 -36.12 -49.02 20.48
CA LEU A 321 -35.94 -47.94 19.52
C LEU A 321 -35.78 -46.57 20.22
N LEU A 322 -36.58 -46.28 21.25
CA LEU A 322 -36.44 -45.04 22.03
C LEU A 322 -35.10 -44.97 22.77
N SER A 323 -34.65 -46.09 23.33
CA SER A 323 -33.34 -46.20 23.97
C SER A 323 -32.21 -45.94 22.95
N PHE A 324 -32.32 -46.52 21.75
CA PHE A 324 -31.38 -46.28 20.66
C PHE A 324 -31.34 -44.81 20.22
N GLU A 325 -32.50 -44.15 20.09
CA GLU A 325 -32.59 -42.73 19.77
C GLU A 325 -31.96 -41.83 20.85
N SER A 326 -32.12 -42.18 22.14
CA SER A 326 -31.48 -41.48 23.25
C SER A 326 -29.95 -41.59 23.17
N ARG A 327 -29.43 -42.81 22.97
CA ARG A 327 -27.98 -43.06 22.83
C ARG A 327 -27.38 -42.39 21.60
N ASN A 328 -28.11 -42.33 20.48
CA ASN A 328 -27.68 -41.60 19.30
C ASN A 328 -27.63 -40.09 19.53
N HIS A 329 -28.57 -39.55 20.30
CA HIS A 329 -28.54 -38.14 20.69
C HIS A 329 -27.32 -37.83 21.57
N ASP A 330 -26.96 -38.73 22.48
CA ASP A 330 -25.73 -38.63 23.27
C ASP A 330 -24.49 -38.63 22.37
N LYS A 331 -24.40 -39.61 21.44
CA LYS A 331 -23.28 -39.69 20.48
C LYS A 331 -23.17 -38.43 19.63
N MET A 332 -24.30 -37.87 19.17
CA MET A 332 -24.34 -36.64 18.38
C MET A 332 -23.78 -35.43 19.14
N ILE A 333 -24.18 -35.22 20.41
CA ILE A 333 -23.65 -34.12 21.21
C ILE A 333 -22.16 -34.35 21.49
N ALA A 334 -21.78 -35.57 21.90
CA ALA A 334 -20.40 -35.93 22.18
C ALA A 334 -19.48 -35.68 20.97
N PHE A 335 -19.95 -36.05 19.77
CA PHE A 335 -19.23 -35.81 18.53
C PHE A 335 -18.99 -34.32 18.31
N LYS A 336 -20.03 -33.48 18.43
CA LYS A 336 -19.88 -32.02 18.26
C LYS A 336 -18.92 -31.41 19.28
N GLU A 337 -19.03 -31.81 20.55
CA GLU A 337 -18.11 -31.37 21.62
C GLU A 337 -16.65 -31.76 21.29
N PHE A 338 -16.44 -33.00 20.85
CA PHE A 338 -15.11 -33.52 20.49
C PHE A 338 -14.50 -32.79 19.29
N ILE A 339 -15.30 -32.51 18.25
CA ILE A 339 -14.84 -31.79 17.06
C ILE A 339 -14.44 -30.35 17.44
N ILE A 340 -15.21 -29.67 18.28
CA ILE A 340 -14.86 -28.32 18.75
C ILE A 340 -13.56 -28.34 19.56
N GLN A 341 -13.38 -29.32 20.44
CA GLN A 341 -12.12 -29.51 21.19
C GLN A 341 -10.93 -29.74 20.23
N SER A 342 -11.11 -30.58 19.22
CA SER A 342 -10.08 -30.88 18.23
C SER A 342 -9.69 -29.64 17.41
N TYR A 343 -10.65 -28.84 16.96
CA TYR A 343 -10.37 -27.58 16.27
C TYR A 343 -9.73 -26.54 17.18
N ARG A 344 -10.16 -26.46 18.44
CA ARG A 344 -9.54 -25.60 19.46
C ARG A 344 -8.06 -25.94 19.62
N ASP A 345 -7.70 -27.22 19.64
CA ASP A 345 -6.31 -27.65 19.76
C ASP A 345 -5.48 -27.29 18.53
N VAL A 346 -6.04 -27.47 17.33
CA VAL A 346 -5.39 -27.07 16.07
C VAL A 346 -5.23 -25.54 15.99
N LEU A 347 -6.20 -24.77 16.49
CA LEU A 347 -6.22 -23.31 16.46
C LEU A 347 -5.65 -22.66 17.73
N ALA A 348 -4.98 -23.42 18.62
CA ALA A 348 -4.53 -22.92 19.91
C ALA A 348 -3.65 -21.66 19.81
N SER A 349 -2.77 -21.59 18.82
CA SER A 349 -1.95 -20.39 18.58
C SER A 349 -2.78 -19.18 18.13
N THR A 350 -3.83 -19.41 17.35
CA THR A 350 -4.74 -18.35 16.88
C THR A 350 -5.61 -17.85 18.03
N ILE A 351 -6.07 -18.76 18.90
CA ILE A 351 -6.82 -18.42 20.11
C ILE A 351 -5.98 -17.53 21.04
N GLN A 352 -4.71 -17.88 21.26
CA GLN A 352 -3.80 -17.06 22.06
C GLN A 352 -3.64 -15.64 21.48
N LYS A 353 -3.42 -15.52 20.16
CA LYS A 353 -3.37 -14.23 19.47
C LYS A 353 -4.68 -13.44 19.60
N THR A 354 -5.81 -14.13 19.58
CA THR A 354 -7.13 -13.52 19.75
C THR A 354 -7.28 -12.93 21.15
N VAL A 355 -6.86 -13.66 22.19
CA VAL A 355 -6.87 -13.17 23.58
C VAL A 355 -5.98 -11.93 23.71
N GLU A 356 -4.76 -11.97 23.19
CA GLU A 356 -3.83 -10.83 23.21
C GLU A 356 -4.39 -9.63 22.46
N PHE A 357 -5.02 -9.86 21.30
CA PHE A 357 -5.66 -8.81 20.50
C PHE A 357 -6.82 -8.14 21.25
N VAL A 358 -7.70 -8.94 21.86
CA VAL A 358 -8.83 -8.44 22.65
C VAL A 358 -8.33 -7.67 23.87
N GLN A 359 -7.40 -8.22 24.64
CA GLN A 359 -6.84 -7.55 25.82
C GLN A 359 -6.14 -6.24 25.44
N LYS A 360 -5.37 -6.22 24.34
CA LYS A 360 -4.73 -5.00 23.84
C LYS A 360 -5.77 -3.98 23.36
N ARG A 361 -6.91 -4.41 22.82
CA ARG A 361 -8.01 -3.53 22.41
C ARG A 361 -8.73 -2.96 23.63
N GLU A 362 -8.97 -3.77 24.66
CA GLU A 362 -9.62 -3.36 25.92
C GLU A 362 -8.72 -2.49 26.81
N SER A 363 -7.41 -2.67 26.76
CA SER A 363 -6.45 -1.85 27.52
C SER A 363 -6.21 -0.47 26.91
N ARG A 364 -6.64 -0.24 25.66
CA ARG A 364 -6.46 1.06 25.01
C ARG A 364 -7.30 2.11 25.73
N THR A 365 -6.64 3.20 26.12
CA THR A 365 -7.35 4.38 26.60
C THR A 365 -8.01 5.11 25.43
N VAL A 366 -9.07 5.89 25.70
CA VAL A 366 -9.75 6.71 24.68
C VAL A 366 -8.75 7.54 23.85
N LYS A 367 -7.72 8.05 24.50
CA LYS A 367 -6.63 8.84 23.90
C LYS A 367 -5.75 8.05 22.93
N GLU A 368 -5.50 6.77 23.19
CA GLU A 368 -4.77 5.89 22.27
C GLU A 368 -5.63 5.48 21.07
N LEU A 369 -6.95 5.37 21.27
CA LEU A 369 -7.93 5.07 20.22
C LEU A 369 -8.05 6.26 19.25
N GLU A 370 -8.18 7.47 19.79
CA GLU A 370 -8.12 8.75 19.04
C GLU A 370 -6.80 8.85 18.25
N ASN A 371 -5.65 8.63 18.91
CA ASN A 371 -4.35 8.68 18.24
C ASN A 371 -4.20 7.61 17.13
N SER A 372 -4.81 6.43 17.29
CA SER A 372 -4.76 5.38 16.26
C SER A 372 -5.66 5.70 15.06
N GLN A 373 -6.79 6.36 15.30
CA GLN A 373 -7.68 6.85 14.24
C GLN A 373 -7.05 8.02 13.49
N THR A 374 -6.42 8.97 14.20
CA THR A 374 -5.72 10.08 13.56
C THR A 374 -4.53 9.59 12.73
N LEU A 375 -3.75 8.63 13.24
CA LEU A 375 -2.65 8.03 12.48
C LEU A 375 -3.16 7.26 11.25
N ALA A 376 -4.26 6.52 11.37
CA ALA A 376 -4.86 5.83 10.23
C ALA A 376 -5.39 6.81 9.17
N GLN A 377 -5.98 7.93 9.61
CA GLN A 377 -6.44 9.00 8.72
C GLN A 377 -5.26 9.71 8.04
N GLU A 378 -4.19 10.02 8.77
CA GLU A 378 -2.95 10.60 8.22
C GLU A 378 -2.28 9.68 7.19
N ILE A 379 -2.30 8.36 7.42
CA ILE A 379 -1.81 7.37 6.46
C ILE A 379 -2.70 7.34 5.21
N LEU A 380 -4.02 7.42 5.38
CA LEU A 380 -4.98 7.45 4.26
C LEU A 380 -4.82 8.73 3.43
N ASP A 381 -4.68 9.88 4.08
CA ASP A 381 -4.47 11.19 3.43
C ASP A 381 -3.09 11.24 2.72
N ALA A 382 -2.07 10.59 3.29
CA ALA A 382 -0.75 10.42 2.67
C ALA A 382 -0.79 9.44 1.47
N LEU A 383 -1.67 8.44 1.49
CA LEU A 383 -1.90 7.55 0.35
C LEU A 383 -2.68 8.28 -0.76
N GLU A 384 -3.72 9.05 -0.42
CA GLU A 384 -4.49 9.84 -1.40
C GLU A 384 -3.65 10.89 -2.13
N THR A 385 -2.66 11.49 -1.45
CA THR A 385 -1.70 12.42 -2.09
C THR A 385 -0.70 11.73 -3.03
N ASN A 386 -0.48 10.42 -2.89
CA ASN A 386 0.40 9.64 -3.77
C ASN A 386 -0.32 9.03 -4.99
N VAL A 387 -1.65 9.15 -5.11
CA VAL A 387 -2.42 8.52 -6.21
C VAL A 387 -2.43 9.35 -7.50
N VAL A 388 -1.94 10.59 -7.53
CA VAL A 388 -2.01 11.41 -8.77
C VAL A 388 -0.74 11.32 -9.65
N GLU A 389 0.43 10.91 -9.14
CA GLU A 389 1.59 10.63 -10.00
C GLU A 389 2.50 9.56 -9.39
N SER A 390 2.27 8.27 -9.68
CA SER A 390 3.32 7.23 -9.69
C SER A 390 2.83 5.89 -10.25
N ASP A 391 2.67 5.82 -11.57
CA ASP A 391 2.79 4.53 -12.28
C ASP A 391 4.29 4.32 -12.55
N SER A 392 5.05 3.96 -11.50
CA SER A 392 6.46 3.58 -11.54
C SER A 392 6.82 2.78 -10.29
N GLU A 393 6.91 1.46 -10.48
CA GLU A 393 7.57 0.44 -9.66
C GLU A 393 8.19 0.90 -8.32
N VAL A 394 7.51 0.61 -7.21
CA VAL A 394 8.08 0.71 -5.86
C VAL A 394 8.64 -0.66 -5.47
N GLU A 395 9.96 -0.78 -5.42
CA GLU A 395 10.65 -1.86 -4.71
C GLU A 395 10.55 -1.61 -3.20
N GLU A 396 9.87 -2.51 -2.47
CA GLU A 396 9.96 -2.62 -1.02
C GLU A 396 11.22 -3.42 -0.65
N ASP A 397 12.21 -2.80 0.00
CA ASP A 397 13.00 -3.41 1.09
C ASP A 397 14.14 -2.45 1.58
N GLU A 398 13.87 -1.55 2.53
CA GLU A 398 14.93 -0.98 3.38
C GLU A 398 14.95 -1.68 4.75
N LYS A 399 15.71 -2.78 4.83
CA LYS A 399 16.30 -3.25 6.09
C LYS A 399 17.69 -2.63 6.25
N PRO A 400 18.14 -2.32 7.48
CA PRO A 400 19.46 -1.73 7.70
C PRO A 400 20.57 -2.67 7.20
N VAL A 401 21.29 -2.24 6.17
CA VAL A 401 22.38 -2.98 5.53
C VAL A 401 23.56 -3.11 6.51
N TYR A 402 23.95 -4.35 6.81
CA TYR A 402 25.06 -4.67 7.71
C TYR A 402 26.40 -4.24 7.06
N ASN A 403 26.98 -3.14 7.55
CA ASN A 403 28.23 -2.53 7.06
C ASN A 403 29.36 -2.60 8.12
N PRO A 404 29.96 -3.77 8.36
CA PRO A 404 30.91 -3.98 9.45
C PRO A 404 32.25 -3.27 9.28
N LEU A 405 32.54 -2.70 8.10
CA LEU A 405 33.76 -1.93 7.80
C LEU A 405 33.49 -0.43 7.64
N ASN A 406 32.25 0.04 7.88
CA ASN A 406 31.79 1.42 7.68
C ASN A 406 32.23 2.01 6.32
N LEU A 407 32.22 1.20 5.25
CA LEU A 407 32.57 1.66 3.91
C LEU A 407 31.40 2.47 3.33
N PRO A 408 31.66 3.54 2.55
CA PRO A 408 30.59 4.29 1.88
C PRO A 408 29.70 3.35 1.05
N LEU A 409 28.39 3.58 1.09
CA LEU A 409 27.42 2.81 0.31
C LEU A 409 27.48 3.27 -1.15
N GLY A 410 27.44 2.31 -2.07
CA GLY A 410 27.31 2.61 -3.49
C GLY A 410 25.89 3.07 -3.83
N TRP A 411 25.68 3.43 -5.10
CA TRP A 411 24.35 3.74 -5.65
C TRP A 411 23.34 2.57 -5.58
N ASP A 412 23.84 1.33 -5.36
CA ASP A 412 23.06 0.11 -5.12
C ASP A 412 22.75 -0.12 -3.62
N GLY A 413 22.98 0.88 -2.75
CA GLY A 413 22.70 0.81 -1.30
C GLY A 413 23.57 -0.19 -0.51
N LYS A 414 24.49 -0.90 -1.17
CA LYS A 414 25.42 -1.88 -0.57
C LYS A 414 26.82 -1.27 -0.33
N PRO A 415 27.59 -1.74 0.67
CA PRO A 415 28.94 -1.26 0.91
C PRO A 415 29.83 -1.49 -0.30
N ILE A 416 30.52 -0.43 -0.77
CA ILE A 416 31.39 -0.51 -1.94
C ILE A 416 32.52 -1.53 -1.66
N PRO A 417 32.82 -2.46 -2.59
CA PRO A 417 33.91 -3.42 -2.41
C PRO A 417 35.24 -2.73 -2.04
N PHE A 418 35.93 -3.26 -1.02
CA PHE A 418 37.14 -2.63 -0.44
C PHE A 418 38.27 -2.32 -1.43
N TRP A 419 38.43 -3.14 -2.47
CA TRP A 419 39.43 -2.90 -3.52
C TRP A 419 39.05 -1.71 -4.41
N LEU A 420 37.75 -1.52 -4.69
CA LEU A 420 37.22 -0.40 -5.45
C LEU A 420 37.33 0.91 -4.64
N TYR A 421 37.10 0.82 -3.32
CA TYR A 421 37.35 1.90 -2.37
C TYR A 421 38.81 2.36 -2.38
N LYS A 422 39.78 1.43 -2.40
CA LYS A 422 41.20 1.75 -2.55
C LYS A 422 41.57 2.28 -3.94
N LEU A 423 40.99 1.73 -5.01
CA LEU A 423 41.28 2.11 -6.39
C LEU A 423 40.85 3.55 -6.71
N HIS A 424 39.66 3.95 -6.25
CA HIS A 424 39.13 5.31 -6.46
C HIS A 424 39.58 6.32 -5.39
N GLY A 425 40.48 5.93 -4.47
CA GLY A 425 41.04 6.83 -3.47
C GLY A 425 40.02 7.35 -2.44
N LEU A 426 38.88 6.67 -2.26
CA LEU A 426 37.80 7.05 -1.35
C LEU A 426 38.20 7.01 0.14
N GLY A 427 39.39 6.51 0.47
CA GLY A 427 39.96 6.52 1.83
C GLY A 427 40.83 7.73 2.17
N GLN A 428 41.00 8.68 1.26
CA GLN A 428 41.69 9.94 1.54
C GLN A 428 40.68 11.01 1.95
N GLU A 429 40.83 11.55 3.16
CA GLU A 429 40.00 12.62 3.70
C GLU A 429 40.54 13.99 3.23
N PHE A 430 39.70 14.77 2.56
CA PHE A 430 39.98 16.16 2.16
C PHE A 430 39.04 17.09 2.93
N LYS A 431 39.59 18.10 3.60
CA LYS A 431 38.81 19.06 4.41
C LYS A 431 38.69 20.40 3.69
N CYS A 432 37.50 21.00 3.74
CA CYS A 432 37.26 22.33 3.20
C CYS A 432 36.80 23.29 4.33
N GLU A 433 37.60 24.31 4.62
CA GLU A 433 37.30 25.29 5.68
C GLU A 433 36.16 26.23 5.27
N ILE A 434 36.08 26.60 3.99
CA ILE A 434 35.00 27.42 3.42
C ILE A 434 33.62 26.76 3.65
N CYS A 435 33.55 25.42 3.62
CA CYS A 435 32.34 24.65 3.90
C CYS A 435 32.10 24.37 5.41
N GLY A 436 32.77 25.09 6.30
CA GLY A 436 32.68 24.90 7.76
C GLY A 436 33.41 23.65 8.26
N GLY A 437 34.54 23.28 7.64
CA GLY A 437 35.36 22.13 8.04
C GLY A 437 34.81 20.78 7.59
N SER A 438 33.95 20.76 6.56
CA SER A 438 33.37 19.53 6.02
C SER A 438 34.44 18.63 5.41
N SER A 439 34.34 17.33 5.70
CA SER A 439 35.30 16.31 5.26
C SER A 439 34.72 15.51 4.09
N TYR A 440 35.44 15.50 2.98
CA TYR A 440 35.08 14.83 1.74
C TYR A 440 36.02 13.65 1.51
N TRP A 441 35.44 12.48 1.22
CA TRP A 441 36.18 11.24 1.06
C TRP A 441 36.44 10.95 -0.41
N GLY A 442 37.71 11.03 -0.81
CA GLY A 442 38.16 10.82 -2.19
C GLY A 442 38.16 12.08 -3.06
N ARG A 443 39.09 12.09 -4.02
CA ARG A 443 39.39 13.27 -4.85
C ARG A 443 38.21 13.74 -5.69
N LYS A 444 37.46 12.80 -6.28
CA LYS A 444 36.32 13.13 -7.16
C LYS A 444 35.17 13.80 -6.40
N ALA A 445 34.84 13.32 -5.20
CA ALA A 445 33.84 13.95 -4.34
C ALA A 445 34.29 15.35 -3.90
N PHE A 446 35.58 15.48 -3.58
CA PHE A 446 36.19 16.77 -3.27
C PHE A 446 36.30 17.71 -4.49
N GLU A 447 36.29 17.25 -5.74
CA GLU A 447 36.24 18.17 -6.89
C GLU A 447 34.80 18.61 -7.20
N ASN A 448 33.83 17.72 -7.01
CA ASN A 448 32.42 18.04 -7.19
C ASN A 448 31.90 19.04 -6.15
N HIS A 449 32.41 19.02 -4.92
CA HIS A 449 31.90 19.90 -3.87
C HIS A 449 32.05 21.40 -4.17
N PHE A 450 33.01 21.80 -5.02
CA PHE A 450 33.16 23.22 -5.45
C PHE A 450 31.95 23.75 -6.22
N GLN A 451 31.17 22.85 -6.84
CA GLN A 451 29.94 23.18 -7.56
C GLN A 451 28.69 22.97 -6.69
N GLU A 452 28.82 22.32 -5.53
CA GLU A 452 27.71 22.08 -4.62
C GLU A 452 27.26 23.38 -3.94
N PHE A 453 25.95 23.45 -3.65
CA PHE A 453 25.32 24.60 -3.01
C PHE A 453 26.02 25.03 -1.71
N ARG A 454 26.55 24.09 -0.93
CA ARG A 454 27.20 24.41 0.36
C ARG A 454 28.50 25.22 0.17
N HIS A 455 29.29 24.90 -0.85
CA HIS A 455 30.51 25.64 -1.14
C HIS A 455 30.20 26.98 -1.79
N SER A 456 29.25 27.02 -2.74
CA SER A 456 28.83 28.28 -3.36
C SER A 456 28.20 29.24 -2.34
N PHE A 457 27.42 28.73 -1.39
CA PHE A 457 26.88 29.49 -0.27
C PHE A 457 28.00 29.99 0.66
N GLY A 458 29.00 29.16 0.99
CA GLY A 458 30.17 29.58 1.76
C GLY A 458 30.93 30.74 1.09
N MET A 459 31.15 30.65 -0.22
CA MET A 459 31.75 31.72 -1.03
C MET A 459 30.88 33.00 -1.05
N LYS A 460 29.55 32.84 -1.15
CA LYS A 460 28.58 33.96 -1.11
C LYS A 460 28.61 34.68 0.24
N VAL A 461 28.70 33.96 1.36
CA VAL A 461 28.84 34.55 2.71
C VAL A 461 30.15 35.32 2.86
N LEU A 462 31.23 34.87 2.20
CA LEU A 462 32.52 35.57 2.16
C LEU A 462 32.55 36.76 1.19
N GLY A 463 31.49 36.95 0.39
CA GLY A 463 31.42 38.00 -0.63
C GLY A 463 32.31 37.76 -1.86
N ILE A 464 32.71 36.50 -2.12
CA ILE A 464 33.55 36.12 -3.26
C ILE A 464 32.66 35.40 -4.30
N PRO A 465 32.68 35.80 -5.59
CA PRO A 465 31.94 35.10 -6.63
C PRO A 465 32.55 33.71 -6.88
N ASN A 466 31.72 32.67 -6.93
CA ASN A 466 32.13 31.28 -7.14
C ASN A 466 32.53 31.01 -8.61
N THR A 467 33.66 31.58 -9.03
CA THR A 467 34.22 31.43 -10.38
C THR A 467 35.25 30.29 -10.44
N PRO A 468 35.56 29.74 -11.62
CA PRO A 468 36.56 28.68 -11.78
C PRO A 468 37.95 29.02 -11.23
N HIS A 469 38.28 30.30 -11.04
CA HIS A 469 39.54 30.77 -10.45
C HIS A 469 39.73 30.32 -9.00
N PHE A 470 38.65 30.02 -8.28
CA PHE A 470 38.68 29.60 -6.87
C PHE A 470 38.62 28.08 -6.70
N LYS A 471 38.71 27.30 -7.78
CA LYS A 471 38.78 25.83 -7.69
C LYS A 471 40.07 25.42 -6.97
N GLU A 472 39.95 24.39 -6.11
CA GLU A 472 41.00 23.85 -5.24
C GLU A 472 41.38 24.68 -4.00
N ILE A 473 40.80 25.87 -3.82
CA ILE A 473 41.06 26.69 -2.63
C ILE A 473 40.13 26.25 -1.51
N THR A 474 40.71 25.80 -0.40
CA THR A 474 39.94 25.31 0.77
C THR A 474 40.01 26.22 1.97
N ASN A 475 41.11 26.99 2.09
CA ASN A 475 41.33 27.92 3.17
C ASN A 475 40.65 29.26 2.87
N ILE A 476 39.92 29.79 3.86
CA ILE A 476 39.19 31.05 3.73
C ILE A 476 40.15 32.22 3.49
N GLN A 477 41.31 32.21 4.14
CA GLN A 477 42.30 33.29 4.05
C GLN A 477 42.91 33.38 2.65
N GLU A 478 43.24 32.23 2.06
CA GLU A 478 43.79 32.16 0.70
C GLU A 478 42.78 32.62 -0.35
N ALA A 479 41.49 32.29 -0.18
CA ALA A 479 40.43 32.74 -1.06
C ALA A 479 40.28 34.27 -1.05
N LEU A 480 40.32 34.89 0.13
CA LEU A 480 40.24 36.35 0.29
C LEU A 480 41.45 37.06 -0.34
N ASP A 481 42.65 36.52 -0.18
CA ASP A 481 43.86 37.12 -0.75
C ASP A 481 43.90 37.00 -2.28
N LEU A 482 43.42 35.89 -2.84
CA LEU A 482 43.28 35.74 -4.28
C LEU A 482 42.23 36.69 -4.84
N TYR A 483 41.08 36.84 -4.16
CA TYR A 483 40.02 37.74 -4.60
C TYR A 483 40.48 39.20 -4.63
N LYS A 484 41.26 39.65 -3.62
CA LYS A 484 41.88 40.99 -3.62
C LYS A 484 42.81 41.20 -4.82
N LYS A 485 43.61 40.20 -5.17
CA LYS A 485 44.50 40.28 -6.34
C LYS A 485 43.71 40.39 -7.65
N LEU A 486 42.68 39.56 -7.83
CA LEU A 486 41.84 39.59 -9.04
C LEU A 486 41.08 40.91 -9.19
N ASN A 487 40.57 41.48 -8.08
CA ASN A 487 39.91 42.79 -8.11
C ASN A 487 40.89 43.92 -8.48
N ASN A 488 42.14 43.86 -7.99
CA ASN A 488 43.16 44.84 -8.38
C ASN A 488 43.51 44.75 -9.87
N GLU A 489 43.66 43.53 -10.41
CA GLU A 489 43.91 43.33 -11.84
C GLU A 489 42.71 43.73 -12.72
N ALA A 490 41.49 43.49 -12.24
CA ALA A 490 40.27 43.92 -12.93
C ALA A 490 40.13 45.45 -12.95
N ALA A 491 40.45 46.12 -11.82
CA ALA A 491 40.47 47.58 -11.72
C ALA A 491 41.51 48.20 -12.66
N GLU A 492 42.71 47.62 -12.78
CA GLU A 492 43.73 48.11 -13.72
C GLU A 492 43.30 47.94 -15.20
N LYS A 493 42.53 46.90 -15.52
CA LYS A 493 41.99 46.68 -16.88
C LYS A 493 40.80 47.58 -17.20
N THR A 494 39.89 47.80 -16.25
CA THR A 494 38.73 48.70 -16.43
C THR A 494 39.13 50.17 -16.50
N PHE A 495 40.15 50.59 -15.75
CA PHE A 495 40.68 51.96 -15.82
C PHE A 495 41.37 52.28 -17.16
N LYS A 496 41.85 51.26 -17.89
CA LYS A 496 42.40 51.42 -19.25
C LYS A 496 41.33 51.52 -20.34
N ILE A 497 40.17 50.88 -20.16
CA ILE A 497 39.08 50.88 -21.16
C ILE A 497 38.26 52.18 -21.11
N PHE A 498 38.13 52.80 -19.93
CA PHE A 498 37.42 54.09 -19.78
C PHE A 498 38.20 55.30 -20.32
N SER A 499 39.51 55.18 -20.58
CA SER A 499 40.34 56.28 -21.11
C SER A 499 40.33 56.39 -22.63
N GLU A 500 39.67 55.47 -23.36
CA GLU A 500 39.84 55.34 -24.83
C GLU A 500 38.52 55.32 -25.62
N ALA A 501 37.41 55.82 -25.06
CA ALA A 501 36.15 55.99 -25.79
C ALA A 501 35.67 57.44 -25.70
N GLU A 502 36.05 58.24 -26.69
CA GLU A 502 35.49 59.55 -26.99
C GLU A 502 34.06 59.44 -27.56
N CYS A 503 33.30 60.49 -27.30
CA CYS A 503 31.88 60.72 -27.50
C CYS A 503 31.34 60.45 -28.92
N GLU A 504 30.05 60.13 -29.03
CA GLU A 504 29.07 61.02 -29.68
C GLU A 504 27.63 60.61 -29.36
N ASP A 505 26.85 61.61 -28.93
CA ASP A 505 25.48 61.54 -28.43
C ASP A 505 24.46 61.24 -29.55
N ASN A 506 23.41 60.50 -29.20
CA ASN A 506 22.04 60.80 -29.64
C ASN A 506 21.04 60.28 -28.61
N GLU A 507 20.43 61.23 -27.90
CA GLU A 507 19.37 61.03 -26.91
C GLU A 507 18.07 60.52 -27.56
N GLY A 508 17.47 59.51 -26.94
CA GLY A 508 16.15 58.96 -27.28
C GLY A 508 15.56 58.19 -26.09
N GLU A 509 14.94 58.93 -25.17
CA GLU A 509 13.89 58.53 -24.21
C GLU A 509 13.98 57.16 -23.50
N SER A 510 14.57 57.19 -22.30
CA SER A 510 14.18 56.43 -21.09
C SER A 510 13.66 54.99 -21.28
N GLY A 511 14.44 54.13 -21.92
CA GLY A 511 14.23 52.68 -21.90
C GLY A 511 14.57 52.11 -20.53
N THR A 512 13.62 51.43 -19.89
CA THR A 512 13.94 50.60 -18.71
C THR A 512 14.78 49.45 -19.21
N GLU A 513 16.07 49.36 -18.83
CA GLU A 513 16.90 48.18 -19.13
C GLU A 513 16.21 46.93 -18.57
N TYR A 514 15.88 46.00 -19.46
CA TYR A 514 15.30 44.71 -19.13
C TYR A 514 16.03 43.61 -19.89
N GLU A 515 16.21 42.45 -19.25
CA GLU A 515 16.78 41.25 -19.84
C GLU A 515 15.67 40.19 -19.94
N TRP A 516 15.67 39.36 -20.97
CA TRP A 516 14.65 38.32 -21.12
C TRP A 516 15.22 37.04 -21.71
N GLU A 517 14.65 35.93 -21.27
CA GLU A 517 14.95 34.59 -21.75
C GLU A 517 13.64 33.88 -22.12
N GLN A 518 13.72 32.85 -22.94
CA GLN A 518 12.56 32.02 -23.29
C GLN A 518 12.86 30.54 -23.06
N SER A 519 11.83 29.72 -22.95
CA SER A 519 11.91 28.27 -22.95
C SER A 519 10.90 27.71 -23.96
N PHE A 520 10.76 26.39 -24.02
CA PHE A 520 9.78 25.77 -24.89
C PHE A 520 8.35 26.23 -24.55
N ASP A 521 8.04 26.37 -23.26
CA ASP A 521 6.71 26.71 -22.78
C ASP A 521 6.57 28.16 -22.30
N ASP A 522 7.64 28.83 -21.84
CA ASP A 522 7.53 30.11 -21.12
C ASP A 522 8.48 31.20 -21.67
N LEU A 523 8.27 32.45 -21.24
CA LEU A 523 9.22 33.56 -21.31
C LEU A 523 9.44 34.13 -19.91
N ILE A 524 10.68 34.51 -19.59
CA ILE A 524 11.03 35.14 -18.32
C ILE A 524 11.65 36.50 -18.61
N LEU A 525 11.08 37.54 -18.02
CA LEU A 525 11.55 38.92 -18.11
C LEU A 525 12.12 39.35 -16.76
N TYR A 526 13.33 39.88 -16.78
CA TYR A 526 14.04 40.43 -15.62
C TYR A 526 14.10 41.96 -15.74
N VAL A 527 13.50 42.66 -14.78
CA VAL A 527 13.55 44.14 -14.70
C VAL A 527 14.28 44.54 -13.43
N LYS A 528 15.34 45.36 -13.54
CA LYS A 528 16.10 45.82 -12.36
C LYS A 528 15.26 46.77 -11.49
N VAL A 529 15.16 46.45 -10.20
CA VAL A 529 14.39 47.21 -9.20
C VAL A 529 15.31 47.66 -8.05
N ASP A 530 14.99 48.80 -7.42
CA ASP A 530 15.74 49.25 -6.25
C ASP A 530 15.48 48.28 -5.07
N PRO A 531 16.52 47.84 -4.32
CA PRO A 531 16.35 46.93 -3.19
C PRO A 531 15.38 47.40 -2.09
N LYS A 532 14.97 48.68 -2.09
CA LYS A 532 13.98 49.23 -1.15
C LYS A 532 12.53 49.20 -1.66
N THR A 533 12.29 48.81 -2.90
CA THR A 533 10.94 48.74 -3.48
C THR A 533 10.16 47.59 -2.85
N ASN A 534 8.97 47.88 -2.32
CA ASN A 534 8.09 46.85 -1.76
C ASN A 534 7.11 46.34 -2.82
N LYS A 535 6.50 45.19 -2.54
CA LYS A 535 5.46 44.60 -3.41
C LYS A 535 4.30 45.54 -3.73
N ASN A 536 3.97 46.46 -2.81
CA ASN A 536 2.88 47.43 -3.00
C ASN A 536 3.22 48.56 -3.99
N ASP A 537 4.50 48.72 -4.33
CA ASP A 537 5.00 49.77 -5.22
C ASP A 537 5.05 49.29 -6.70
N ILE A 538 4.63 48.04 -6.94
CA ILE A 538 4.69 47.36 -8.25
C ILE A 538 3.28 46.95 -8.69
N SER A 539 2.93 47.31 -9.92
CA SER A 539 1.71 46.87 -10.58
C SER A 539 2.06 46.19 -11.90
N VAL A 540 1.78 44.89 -12.01
CA VAL A 540 1.94 44.10 -13.24
C VAL A 540 0.58 43.64 -13.73
N GLN A 541 0.23 43.97 -14.96
CA GLN A 541 -1.01 43.54 -15.62
C GLN A 541 -0.69 42.74 -16.89
N PHE A 542 -1.23 41.52 -16.94
CA PHE A 542 -1.09 40.62 -18.08
C PHE A 542 -2.34 40.71 -18.97
N ASN A 543 -2.14 40.96 -20.26
CA ASN A 543 -3.16 40.78 -21.30
C ASN A 543 -2.67 39.74 -22.30
N THR A 544 -3.58 39.21 -23.13
CA THR A 544 -3.25 38.15 -24.09
C THR A 544 -2.11 38.51 -25.05
N ASN A 545 -2.01 39.77 -25.47
CA ASN A 545 -0.98 40.26 -26.41
C ASN A 545 -0.21 41.47 -25.89
N SER A 546 -0.33 41.85 -24.62
CA SER A 546 0.38 43.02 -24.09
C SER A 546 0.66 42.88 -22.61
N ILE A 547 1.71 43.56 -22.16
CA ILE A 547 2.09 43.63 -20.76
C ILE A 547 2.22 45.10 -20.33
N ASN A 548 1.80 45.38 -19.09
CA ASN A 548 1.96 46.68 -18.47
C ASN A 548 2.58 46.49 -17.08
N ILE A 549 3.80 46.99 -16.91
CA ILE A 549 4.54 46.98 -15.65
C ILE A 549 4.76 48.42 -15.22
N GLN A 550 4.35 48.74 -14.01
CA GLN A 550 4.56 50.04 -13.39
C GLN A 550 5.26 49.87 -12.05
N ILE A 551 6.38 50.56 -11.89
CA ILE A 551 7.20 50.53 -10.67
C ILE A 551 7.35 51.97 -10.18
N LEU A 552 6.93 52.24 -8.95
CA LEU A 552 7.09 53.53 -8.28
C LEU A 552 8.47 53.58 -7.61
N ASN A 553 9.36 54.49 -8.04
CA ASN A 553 10.67 54.69 -7.41
C ASN A 553 10.67 55.95 -6.54
N PHE A 554 10.97 55.80 -5.24
CA PHE A 554 11.23 56.91 -4.33
C PHE A 554 12.73 57.23 -4.29
N GLN A 555 13.16 58.34 -4.89
CA GLN A 555 14.53 58.84 -4.71
C GLN A 555 14.60 59.78 -3.51
N TYR A 556 15.45 59.47 -2.51
CA TYR A 556 15.75 60.37 -1.39
C TYR A 556 16.99 61.22 -1.71
N THR A 557 16.86 62.55 -1.69
CA THR A 557 18.02 63.46 -1.71
C THR A 557 18.49 63.72 -0.28
N ASN A 558 19.69 63.25 0.07
CA ASN A 558 20.32 63.54 1.36
C ASN A 558 20.76 65.00 1.44
N THR A 559 20.27 65.77 2.42
CA THR A 559 20.87 67.03 2.86
C THR A 559 21.43 66.86 4.29
N GLU A 560 22.70 67.25 4.45
CA GLU A 560 23.52 67.10 5.65
C GLU A 560 22.97 67.85 6.87
N ILE A 561 22.99 67.24 8.06
CA ILE A 561 23.05 67.98 9.34
C ILE A 561 24.03 67.29 10.31
N ASN A 562 25.06 68.05 10.68
CA ASN A 562 26.12 67.71 11.62
C ASN A 562 25.64 67.62 13.08
N ASN A 563 26.28 66.71 13.82
CA ASN A 563 26.12 66.41 15.25
C ASN A 563 26.23 67.63 16.20
N ILE A 564 25.32 67.73 17.17
CA ILE A 564 25.59 68.37 18.48
C ILE A 564 25.08 67.47 19.61
N ASN A 565 25.92 67.36 20.64
CA ASN A 565 25.89 66.49 21.80
C ASN A 565 24.73 66.65 22.79
N LYS A 566 24.56 65.58 23.58
CA LYS A 566 24.28 65.49 25.04
C LYS A 566 22.84 65.33 25.56
N GLU A 567 22.67 64.18 26.21
CA GLU A 567 22.10 63.93 27.55
C GLU A 567 20.69 64.41 27.91
N ILE A 568 19.86 63.39 28.18
CA ILE A 568 18.92 63.24 29.31
C ILE A 568 17.57 64.00 29.25
N ASN A 569 16.52 63.18 29.08
CA ASN A 569 15.18 63.21 29.68
C ASN A 569 14.47 64.56 29.88
N ASN A 570 13.45 64.84 29.04
CA ASN A 570 12.02 64.76 29.40
C ASN A 570 11.14 65.64 28.47
N ILE A 571 10.02 65.04 28.04
CA ILE A 571 8.76 65.66 27.58
C ILE A 571 8.66 66.06 26.08
N SER A 572 7.76 65.32 25.44
CA SER A 572 6.95 65.54 24.23
C SER A 572 6.97 66.90 23.53
N VAL A 573 7.20 66.90 22.22
CA VAL A 573 6.49 67.75 21.24
C VAL A 573 6.32 66.99 19.91
N LYS A 574 5.07 66.80 19.46
CA LYS A 574 4.72 66.49 18.06
C LYS A 574 5.16 67.64 17.15
N LYS A 575 5.86 67.35 16.06
CA LYS A 575 5.84 68.24 14.90
C LYS A 575 5.98 67.45 13.60
N CYS A 576 4.91 67.52 12.80
CA CYS A 576 4.90 67.18 11.38
C CYS A 576 5.88 68.06 10.62
N VAL A 577 6.60 67.47 9.67
CA VAL A 577 7.07 68.17 8.47
C VAL A 577 6.61 67.31 7.28
N LYS A 578 5.81 67.93 6.41
CA LYS A 578 5.45 67.41 5.10
C LYS A 578 6.64 67.70 4.17
N GLU A 579 7.17 66.67 3.52
CA GLU A 579 8.11 66.82 2.42
C GLU A 579 7.46 66.30 1.14
N ASN A 580 7.56 67.11 0.08
CA ASN A 580 6.98 66.85 -1.23
C ASN A 580 7.83 65.77 -1.94
N TYR A 581 7.21 64.68 -2.36
CA TYR A 581 7.83 63.64 -3.18
C TYR A 581 7.51 63.90 -4.66
N GLU A 582 8.52 63.99 -5.52
CA GLU A 582 8.33 63.83 -6.96
C GLU A 582 8.34 62.33 -7.28
N GLU A 583 7.22 61.81 -7.79
CA GLU A 583 7.03 60.39 -8.14
C GLU A 583 7.74 60.08 -9.47
N ASN A 584 8.93 59.44 -9.42
CA ASN A 584 9.55 58.88 -10.61
C ASN A 584 9.00 57.46 -10.85
N VAL A 585 8.14 57.29 -11.85
CA VAL A 585 7.52 55.99 -12.19
C VAL A 585 8.23 55.37 -13.40
N LYS A 586 8.90 54.22 -13.22
CA LYS A 586 9.35 53.40 -14.36
C LYS A 586 8.15 52.64 -14.92
N LYS A 587 7.92 52.74 -16.23
CA LYS A 587 6.81 52.07 -16.92
C LYS A 587 7.36 51.28 -18.10
N LEU A 588 7.08 49.98 -18.14
CA LEU A 588 7.28 49.14 -19.32
C LEU A 588 5.90 48.78 -19.89
N TYR A 589 5.61 49.25 -21.09
CA TYR A 589 4.37 48.95 -21.82
C TYR A 589 4.71 48.54 -23.24
N GLY A 590 4.08 47.46 -23.73
CA GLY A 590 4.34 47.01 -25.09
C GLY A 590 3.39 45.91 -25.55
N GLU A 591 3.19 45.82 -26.88
CA GLU A 591 2.54 44.67 -27.50
C GLU A 591 3.57 43.53 -27.60
N LEU A 592 3.25 42.38 -27.02
CA LEU A 592 4.12 41.21 -27.02
C LEU A 592 4.26 40.63 -28.44
N TYR A 593 5.38 39.96 -28.71
CA TYR A 593 5.65 39.34 -30.02
C TYR A 593 4.56 38.33 -30.43
N SER A 594 4.06 37.52 -29.49
CA SER A 594 2.95 36.58 -29.70
C SER A 594 2.02 36.52 -28.47
N VAL A 595 1.07 35.59 -28.49
CA VAL A 595 0.00 35.45 -27.48
C VAL A 595 0.49 34.66 -26.26
N ILE A 596 0.11 35.10 -25.07
CA ILE A 596 0.40 34.43 -23.78
C ILE A 596 -0.87 33.89 -23.11
N VAL A 597 -0.71 32.93 -22.20
CA VAL A 597 -1.78 32.43 -21.33
C VAL A 597 -1.79 33.26 -20.04
N VAL A 598 -2.71 34.22 -19.98
CA VAL A 598 -2.82 35.20 -18.88
C VAL A 598 -2.93 34.54 -17.49
N ASN A 599 -3.72 33.46 -17.38
CA ASN A 599 -3.98 32.79 -16.10
C ASN A 599 -2.78 32.00 -15.55
N GLU A 600 -1.82 31.66 -16.42
CA GLU A 600 -0.62 30.90 -16.06
C GLU A 600 0.62 31.81 -15.92
N SER A 601 0.47 33.09 -16.26
CA SER A 601 1.55 34.08 -16.14
C SER A 601 1.55 34.71 -14.75
N PHE A 602 2.73 34.86 -14.15
CA PHE A 602 2.90 35.41 -12.80
C PHE A 602 4.19 36.21 -12.67
N TRP A 603 4.37 36.92 -11.56
CA TRP A 603 5.60 37.67 -11.29
C TRP A 603 6.06 37.47 -9.86
N ILE A 604 7.37 37.58 -9.66
CA ILE A 604 8.07 37.42 -8.38
C ILE A 604 9.00 38.63 -8.21
N LEU A 605 9.02 39.22 -7.02
CA LEU A 605 9.99 40.25 -6.66
C LEU A 605 11.16 39.63 -5.89
N GLY A 606 12.35 39.68 -6.46
CA GLY A 606 13.61 39.35 -5.80
C GLY A 606 14.25 40.57 -5.12
N ASP A 607 15.41 40.35 -4.49
CA ASP A 607 16.10 41.38 -3.69
C ASP A 607 16.56 42.61 -4.50
N SER A 608 16.74 42.48 -5.82
CA SER A 608 17.16 43.58 -6.72
C SER A 608 16.54 43.53 -8.11
N GLU A 609 15.68 42.56 -8.40
CA GLU A 609 15.12 42.32 -9.74
C GLU A 609 13.67 41.81 -9.63
N LEU A 610 12.82 42.25 -10.55
CA LEU A 610 11.45 41.78 -10.75
C LEU A 610 11.47 40.75 -11.87
N GLU A 611 11.15 39.52 -11.54
CA GLU A 611 11.04 38.39 -12.47
C GLU A 611 9.58 38.23 -12.91
N VAL A 612 9.33 38.26 -14.21
CA VAL A 612 8.00 38.13 -14.78
C VAL A 612 7.94 36.94 -15.71
N HIS A 613 7.17 35.93 -15.33
CA HIS A 613 6.98 34.69 -16.06
C HIS A 613 5.71 34.76 -16.93
N LEU A 614 5.87 34.55 -18.23
CA LEU A 614 4.81 34.57 -19.23
C LEU A 614 4.69 33.20 -19.90
N SER A 615 3.57 32.51 -19.69
CA SER A 615 3.30 31.22 -20.35
C SER A 615 2.92 31.44 -21.82
N LYS A 616 3.62 30.78 -22.76
CA LYS A 616 3.35 30.90 -24.21
C LYS A 616 2.07 30.16 -24.56
N ALA A 617 1.12 30.84 -25.22
CA ALA A 617 -0.08 30.17 -25.75
C ALA A 617 0.26 29.21 -26.93
N LYS A 618 1.46 29.34 -27.50
CA LYS A 618 1.97 28.50 -28.59
C LYS A 618 3.36 27.95 -28.20
N PRO A 619 3.43 26.84 -27.44
CA PRO A 619 4.70 26.23 -27.07
C PRO A 619 5.58 25.90 -28.29
N GLY A 620 6.87 26.17 -28.16
CA GLY A 620 7.88 25.99 -29.20
C GLY A 620 7.96 27.09 -30.27
N GLU A 621 7.18 28.18 -30.16
CA GLU A 621 7.34 29.37 -31.01
C GLU A 621 8.54 30.19 -30.52
N VAL A 622 9.49 30.47 -31.44
CA VAL A 622 10.70 31.25 -31.15
C VAL A 622 10.37 32.73 -31.24
N TRP A 623 10.47 33.45 -30.13
CA TRP A 623 10.25 34.90 -30.11
C TRP A 623 11.53 35.62 -30.53
N GLN A 624 11.42 36.59 -31.45
CA GLN A 624 12.57 37.38 -31.93
C GLN A 624 12.84 38.60 -31.06
N SER A 625 11.84 39.07 -30.33
CA SER A 625 11.92 40.13 -29.33
C SER A 625 10.81 39.89 -28.30
N LEU A 626 10.90 40.50 -27.13
CA LEU A 626 9.81 40.42 -26.14
C LEU A 626 8.63 41.31 -26.55
N ILE A 627 8.92 42.56 -26.92
CA ILE A 627 7.96 43.56 -27.40
C ILE A 627 8.14 43.76 -28.91
N LYS A 628 7.04 43.87 -29.65
CA LYS A 628 7.06 44.19 -31.09
C LYS A 628 7.63 45.58 -31.31
N GLY A 629 8.74 45.66 -32.06
CA GLY A 629 9.42 46.92 -32.38
C GLY A 629 10.76 47.10 -31.70
N ASP A 630 11.07 46.30 -30.67
CA ASP A 630 12.39 46.27 -30.03
C ASP A 630 13.40 45.52 -30.90
N GLU A 631 14.69 45.69 -30.62
CA GLU A 631 15.78 45.09 -31.40
C GLU A 631 15.62 43.55 -31.46
N ALA A 632 15.46 43.03 -32.68
CA ALA A 632 15.29 41.61 -32.90
C ALA A 632 16.61 40.86 -32.65
N LEU A 633 16.51 39.63 -32.14
CA LEU A 633 17.64 38.70 -32.03
C LEU A 633 18.38 38.64 -33.37
N SER A 634 19.71 38.77 -33.32
CA SER A 634 20.56 38.61 -34.51
C SER A 634 20.29 37.27 -35.20
N ASP A 635 20.51 37.18 -36.52
CA ASP A 635 20.31 35.94 -37.29
C ASP A 635 21.08 34.74 -36.73
N PHE A 636 22.19 34.97 -36.03
CA PHE A 636 22.95 33.94 -35.35
C PHE A 636 22.26 33.52 -34.04
N ALA A 637 21.93 34.47 -33.17
CA ALA A 637 21.24 34.23 -31.91
C ALA A 637 19.87 33.56 -32.12
N HIS A 638 19.12 33.97 -33.14
CA HIS A 638 17.85 33.35 -33.49
C HIS A 638 18.01 31.89 -33.94
N ARG A 639 19.08 31.54 -34.68
CA ARG A 639 19.36 30.16 -35.06
C ARG A 639 19.76 29.30 -33.87
N ASP A 640 20.57 29.83 -32.97
CA ASP A 640 20.99 29.12 -31.75
C ASP A 640 19.81 28.88 -30.82
N GLU A 641 18.95 29.88 -30.66
CA GLU A 641 17.75 29.78 -29.82
C GLU A 641 16.75 28.77 -30.39
N LYS A 642 16.57 28.77 -31.71
CA LYS A 642 15.78 27.76 -32.43
C LYS A 642 16.33 26.35 -32.22
N LYS A 643 17.66 26.19 -32.19
CA LYS A 643 18.31 24.90 -31.91
C LYS A 643 18.07 24.46 -30.47
N ARG A 644 18.23 25.37 -29.51
CA ARG A 644 18.05 25.12 -28.07
C ARG A 644 16.62 24.67 -27.76
N LEU A 645 15.63 25.40 -28.26
CA LEU A 645 14.20 25.08 -28.07
C LEU A 645 13.80 23.75 -28.73
N LEU A 646 14.43 23.37 -29.86
CA LEU A 646 14.18 22.07 -30.49
C LEU A 646 14.75 20.91 -29.64
N LEU A 647 15.93 21.07 -29.06
CA LEU A 647 16.53 20.08 -28.16
C LEU A 647 15.72 19.94 -26.87
N GLU A 648 15.25 21.05 -26.30
CA GLU A 648 14.36 21.06 -25.14
C GLU A 648 13.06 20.29 -25.42
N ARG A 649 12.46 20.50 -26.61
CA ARG A 649 11.30 19.71 -27.05
C ARG A 649 11.60 18.22 -27.11
N PHE A 650 12.72 17.81 -27.70
CA PHE A 650 13.08 16.39 -27.77
C PHE A 650 13.33 15.78 -26.41
N GLN A 651 13.97 16.52 -25.50
CA GLN A 651 14.16 16.09 -24.11
C GLN A 651 12.81 15.87 -23.40
N LYS A 652 11.82 16.74 -23.67
CA LYS A 652 10.45 16.63 -23.12
C LYS A 652 9.65 15.47 -23.76
N GLU A 653 9.74 15.28 -25.07
CA GLU A 653 9.04 14.19 -25.79
C GLU A 653 9.68 12.81 -25.55
N HIS A 654 10.97 12.77 -25.22
CA HIS A 654 11.73 11.54 -25.01
C HIS A 654 12.57 11.57 -23.71
N PRO A 655 11.94 11.52 -22.52
CA PRO A 655 12.63 11.69 -21.23
C PRO A 655 13.70 10.63 -20.92
N ARG A 656 13.68 9.48 -21.60
CA ARG A 656 14.64 8.37 -21.42
C ARG A 656 15.93 8.54 -22.22
N PHE A 657 16.01 9.55 -23.08
CA PHE A 657 17.18 9.88 -23.87
C PHE A 657 17.71 11.25 -23.44
N ASP A 658 19.02 11.40 -23.34
CA ASP A 658 19.68 12.67 -23.03
C ASP A 658 20.12 13.34 -24.34
N PHE A 659 19.54 14.50 -24.64
CA PHE A 659 19.83 15.29 -25.84
C PHE A 659 20.74 16.49 -25.56
N SER A 660 21.28 16.63 -24.35
CA SER A 660 22.14 17.76 -23.97
C SER A 660 23.36 17.94 -24.88
N ASP A 661 23.97 16.83 -25.32
CA ASP A 661 25.13 16.83 -26.22
C ASP A 661 24.76 16.64 -27.72
N ALA A 662 23.48 16.68 -28.07
CA ALA A 662 23.04 16.39 -29.44
C ALA A 662 23.41 17.52 -30.43
N GLN A 663 24.10 17.15 -31.52
CA GLN A 663 24.47 18.08 -32.59
C GLN A 663 23.46 18.05 -33.75
N LEU A 664 22.75 19.17 -33.93
CA LEU A 664 21.91 19.40 -35.10
C LEU A 664 22.75 20.01 -36.24
N ASN A 665 22.93 19.25 -37.32
CA ASN A 665 23.67 19.66 -38.51
C ASN A 665 22.70 20.09 -39.62
N GLY A 666 22.89 21.29 -40.19
CA GLY A 666 22.07 21.82 -41.29
C GLY A 666 21.08 22.91 -40.86
N ASN A 667 20.06 23.18 -41.70
CA ASN A 667 19.07 24.22 -41.41
C ASN A 667 18.09 23.72 -40.34
N VAL A 668 18.06 24.39 -39.18
CA VAL A 668 17.24 23.98 -38.03
C VAL A 668 15.75 24.25 -38.32
N PRO A 669 14.87 23.24 -38.29
CA PRO A 669 13.44 23.40 -38.51
C PRO A 669 12.75 24.05 -37.31
N GLU A 670 11.53 24.57 -37.50
CA GLU A 670 10.78 25.24 -36.42
C GLU A 670 10.41 24.26 -35.29
N PRO A 671 10.83 24.51 -34.02
CA PRO A 671 10.56 23.63 -32.89
C PRO A 671 9.08 23.30 -32.72
N ARG A 672 8.18 24.24 -33.01
CA ARG A 672 6.74 24.05 -32.90
C ARG A 672 6.13 23.12 -33.95
N THR A 673 6.63 23.13 -35.19
CA THR A 673 5.98 22.42 -36.32
C THR A 673 6.77 21.23 -36.83
N PHE A 674 8.02 21.06 -36.39
CA PHE A 674 8.84 19.95 -36.84
C PHE A 674 8.25 18.60 -36.44
N MET A 675 8.10 17.70 -37.43
CA MET A 675 7.51 16.35 -37.28
C MET A 675 6.11 16.30 -36.64
N ARG A 676 5.30 17.37 -36.78
CA ARG A 676 3.87 17.37 -36.42
C ARG A 676 2.96 17.06 -37.60
#